data_AF-A0A327KWQ9-F1
#
_entry.id   AF-A0A327KWQ9-F1
#
_cell.length_a   1.000
_cell.length_b   1.000
_cell.length_c   1.000
_cell.angle_alpha   90.00
_cell.angle_beta   90.00
_cell.angle_gamma   90.00
#
_symmetry.space_group_name_H-M   'P 1'
#
loop_
_entity.id
_entity.type
_entity.pdbx_description
1 polymer ?
#
loop_
_entity_poly.entity_id
_entity_poly.type
_entity_poly.pdbx_seq_one_letter_code
_entity_poly.pdbx_strand_id
1 'polypeptide(L)'
;MSWRKWLFWKTPTEVKAVEFSPELLSAILTGSWGGPAKSGASVSTGSALQVAAWWRGINVIADGIRQLPVEIYRELPDGRGSEPAKDHPLYDVLRHKPNQHQSAADFWGTVLLHAAGAGRSVSYKNTVAGQVRELIPVRPDWAHVETLADMSLRYRVTFENSRSATLEQNEVFHLRGPSWDGVDGLNPVDLGREALGLAMATEESHARFHANGARPSGALVADKAAKALDPAEIDRLRAMFEEKYVGTANAGKPMILQGGLDWKQMQMTGVDAQHLETRKHQVAEIARVLRLWPIMLGLGGDESPTFASALEFMRAHVRFSLQPWLTSIKGAIECQLLTPEERREGYHVKIDTAELLRGSPQERAEAYKAALGTNSSPGWVSINEVREDDGWNPLEGDQFSRPWTPKDYGMDGGTADDQGALADGEFYDENGDPVEPDQIVKVDGEWYEIKRKVSKKPAGGARPDFREELHRRDRGGRFAPKPDANRGAAPSRDYSSYTMDDGALRAGRDAGIWTDEADAKRLVDKMMSGVPVGERLQVTVTRMPSGDIFVRGQSAGARVERSFTRDVEYEAETGRVGYKARHELFSLAPSYQGGGHAKKMLRDAIDEYRARGITAIEAQANIDKGGYVWARLGFRPQARATRLIRSDTLDHVAKSTKLSAAHKKIITDIVNNSSDDDLMFNLAAARGPRGKKIGYSLLAGSNWFGRLDLTNAKAYRRAVRALAS
;
A
#
# COMPACT_ATOMS: atom_id res chain seq x y z
N MET A 1 37.76 -0.85 51.68
CA MET A 1 39.05 -1.50 51.36
C MET A 1 39.65 -0.83 50.12
N SER A 2 40.97 -0.71 50.12
CA SER A 2 41.79 0.32 49.43
C SER A 2 42.24 -0.05 48.00
N TRP A 3 42.39 1.01 47.18
CA TRP A 3 43.18 1.26 45.95
C TRP A 3 44.45 0.40 45.66
N ARG A 4 44.95 -0.42 46.58
CA ARG A 4 46.30 -1.03 46.51
C ARG A 4 46.39 -2.48 45.96
N LYS A 5 45.47 -2.93 45.09
CA LYS A 5 45.58 -4.27 44.45
C LYS A 5 45.53 -4.22 42.92
N TRP A 6 46.23 -3.26 42.33
CA TRP A 6 46.54 -3.18 40.91
C TRP A 6 48.02 -2.80 40.81
N LEU A 7 48.94 -3.77 40.85
CA LEU A 7 50.36 -3.71 40.43
C LEU A 7 51.15 -4.95 40.95
N PHE A 8 51.66 -5.77 40.00
CA PHE A 8 52.70 -6.84 40.09
C PHE A 8 52.26 -8.31 40.36
N TRP A 9 51.90 -9.15 39.34
CA TRP A 9 52.68 -10.15 38.52
C TRP A 9 53.00 -11.49 39.26
N LYS A 10 52.89 -12.75 38.78
CA LYS A 10 53.27 -13.46 37.52
C LYS A 10 52.47 -14.76 37.21
N THR A 11 52.53 -15.12 35.93
CA THR A 11 51.92 -16.22 35.13
C THR A 11 52.26 -17.67 35.55
N PRO A 12 51.54 -18.66 35.01
CA PRO A 12 52.16 -19.89 34.52
C PRO A 12 51.87 -20.17 33.03
N THR A 13 52.99 -20.29 32.29
CA THR A 13 53.30 -21.23 31.19
C THR A 13 52.33 -21.45 30.01
N GLU A 14 52.86 -21.17 28.82
CA GLU A 14 52.41 -21.61 27.50
C GLU A 14 52.02 -23.09 27.47
N VAL A 15 50.86 -23.39 26.89
CA VAL A 15 50.65 -24.60 26.11
C VAL A 15 50.46 -24.14 24.66
N LYS A 16 51.42 -24.49 23.80
CA LYS A 16 51.34 -24.28 22.36
C LYS A 16 50.25 -25.19 21.78
N ALA A 17 49.04 -24.66 21.68
CA ALA A 17 48.07 -25.01 20.68
C ALA A 17 47.33 -23.71 20.34
N VAL A 18 47.50 -23.20 19.12
CA VAL A 18 46.69 -22.08 18.64
C VAL A 18 45.29 -22.63 18.43
N GLU A 19 44.44 -22.57 19.46
CA GLU A 19 43.01 -22.59 19.25
C GLU A 19 42.67 -21.28 18.54
N PHE A 20 42.39 -21.38 17.23
CA PHE A 20 41.85 -20.26 16.50
C PHE A 20 40.52 -19.90 17.15
N SER A 21 40.40 -18.69 17.69
CA SER A 21 39.09 -18.19 18.13
C SER A 21 38.14 -18.24 16.92
N PRO A 22 36.83 -18.47 17.10
CA PRO A 22 35.87 -18.47 16.00
C PRO A 22 35.97 -17.19 15.14
N GLU A 23 36.33 -16.07 15.77
CA GLU A 23 36.59 -14.78 15.15
C GLU A 23 37.85 -14.83 14.26
N LEU A 24 38.97 -15.38 14.76
CA LEU A 24 40.21 -15.56 14.00
C LEU A 24 40.04 -16.57 12.85
N LEU A 25 39.30 -17.65 13.09
CA LEU A 25 39.01 -18.67 12.07
C LEU A 25 38.09 -18.10 10.98
N SER A 26 37.07 -17.32 11.34
CA SER A 26 36.20 -16.63 10.38
C SER A 26 36.96 -15.57 9.58
N ALA A 27 37.84 -14.79 10.22
CA ALA A 27 38.68 -13.80 9.57
C ALA A 27 39.68 -14.45 8.58
N ILE A 28 40.24 -15.61 8.93
CA ILE A 28 41.13 -16.39 8.06
C ILE A 28 40.37 -17.04 6.89
N LEU A 29 39.16 -17.55 7.12
CA LEU A 29 38.38 -18.28 6.10
C LEU A 29 37.58 -17.37 5.15
N THR A 30 37.19 -16.18 5.61
CA THR A 30 36.28 -15.29 4.84
C THR A 30 36.93 -13.99 4.39
N GLY A 31 38.14 -13.67 4.85
CA GLY A 31 38.86 -12.44 4.50
C GLY A 31 38.23 -11.14 5.04
N SER A 32 37.14 -11.25 5.83
CA SER A 32 36.38 -10.10 6.33
C SER A 32 36.70 -9.88 7.82
N TRP A 33 37.34 -8.76 8.15
CA TRP A 33 37.57 -8.35 9.55
C TRP A 33 36.23 -7.91 10.16
N GLY A 34 35.45 -8.87 10.66
CA GLY A 34 34.23 -8.56 11.41
C GLY A 34 34.57 -7.89 12.73
N GLY A 35 34.05 -6.67 12.95
CA GLY A 35 34.24 -5.95 14.20
C GLY A 35 33.20 -6.34 15.24
N PRO A 36 33.54 -6.40 16.54
CA PRO A 36 32.55 -6.59 17.58
C PRO A 36 31.59 -5.40 17.63
N ALA A 37 30.28 -5.67 17.70
CA ALA A 37 29.27 -4.68 18.05
C ALA A 37 29.20 -4.51 19.58
N LYS A 38 28.63 -3.40 20.07
CA LYS A 38 28.45 -3.16 21.52
C LYS A 38 27.51 -4.18 22.18
N SER A 39 26.68 -4.85 21.39
CA SER A 39 25.86 -5.98 21.86
C SER A 39 26.68 -7.25 22.17
N GLY A 40 27.96 -7.29 21.79
CA GLY A 40 28.84 -8.45 21.92
C GLY A 40 28.82 -9.38 20.71
N ALA A 41 27.91 -9.19 19.74
CA ALA A 41 27.88 -9.97 18.51
C ALA A 41 28.99 -9.53 17.54
N SER A 42 29.61 -10.49 16.85
CA SER A 42 30.59 -10.22 15.80
C SER A 42 29.90 -10.04 14.44
N VAL A 43 30.10 -8.88 13.82
CA VAL A 43 29.43 -8.50 12.57
C VAL A 43 30.44 -8.41 11.44
N SER A 44 30.24 -9.19 10.39
CA SER A 44 31.00 -9.24 9.14
C SER A 44 30.04 -9.21 7.96
N THR A 45 30.54 -9.06 6.73
CA THR A 45 29.71 -9.19 5.52
C THR A 45 28.95 -10.51 5.51
N GLY A 46 29.64 -11.62 5.85
CA GLY A 46 29.04 -12.96 5.89
C GLY A 46 27.95 -13.12 6.95
N SER A 47 28.17 -12.62 8.18
CA SER A 47 27.15 -12.70 9.23
C SER A 47 25.99 -11.72 9.00
N ALA A 48 26.24 -10.57 8.38
CA ALA A 48 25.19 -9.62 8.00
C ALA A 48 24.23 -10.23 6.97
N LEU A 49 24.72 -11.03 6.01
CA LEU A 49 23.88 -11.74 5.04
C LEU A 49 22.92 -12.76 5.69
N GLN A 50 23.21 -13.24 6.90
CA GLN A 50 22.31 -14.14 7.64
C GLN A 50 21.16 -13.38 8.32
N VAL A 51 21.26 -12.06 8.47
CA VAL A 51 20.17 -11.23 9.02
C VAL A 51 19.12 -11.01 7.94
N ALA A 52 17.93 -11.58 8.12
CA ALA A 52 16.87 -11.58 7.11
C ALA A 52 16.49 -10.17 6.60
N ALA A 53 16.43 -9.19 7.50
CA ALA A 53 16.14 -7.80 7.14
C ALA A 53 17.24 -7.17 6.26
N TRP A 54 18.50 -7.47 6.55
CA TRP A 54 19.64 -7.00 5.75
C TRP A 54 19.62 -7.64 4.37
N TRP A 55 19.50 -8.96 4.31
CA TRP A 55 19.38 -9.71 3.06
C TRP A 55 18.22 -9.19 2.20
N ARG A 56 17.03 -9.01 2.78
CA ARG A 56 15.88 -8.47 2.07
C ARG A 56 16.16 -7.05 1.56
N GLY A 57 16.74 -6.18 2.38
CA GLY A 57 17.02 -4.81 2.01
C GLY A 57 17.95 -4.69 0.80
N ILE A 58 19.10 -5.40 0.81
CA ILE A 58 20.04 -5.36 -0.31
C ILE A 58 19.43 -5.99 -1.58
N ASN A 59 18.61 -7.04 -1.44
CA ASN A 59 17.93 -7.66 -2.58
C ASN A 59 16.86 -6.76 -3.17
N VAL A 60 16.10 -6.00 -2.37
CA VAL A 60 15.11 -5.06 -2.93
C VAL A 60 15.78 -4.05 -3.88
N ILE A 61 16.97 -3.57 -3.52
CA ILE A 61 17.76 -2.65 -4.37
C ILE A 61 18.24 -3.38 -5.63
N ALA A 62 18.84 -4.57 -5.46
CA ALA A 62 19.40 -5.34 -6.56
C ALA A 62 18.32 -5.83 -7.54
N ASP A 63 17.22 -6.40 -7.03
CA ASP A 63 16.08 -6.89 -7.79
C ASP A 63 15.39 -5.77 -8.56
N GLY A 64 15.17 -4.63 -7.92
CA GLY A 64 14.51 -3.49 -8.55
C GLY A 64 15.26 -2.92 -9.74
N ILE A 65 16.58 -3.05 -9.79
CA ILE A 65 17.42 -2.54 -10.89
C ILE A 65 17.80 -3.63 -11.88
N ARG A 66 18.08 -4.87 -11.44
CA ARG A 66 18.51 -5.95 -12.36
C ARG A 66 17.46 -6.37 -13.37
N GLN A 67 16.19 -6.06 -13.09
CA GLN A 67 15.09 -6.25 -14.03
C GLN A 67 15.09 -5.22 -15.17
N LEU A 68 15.86 -4.13 -15.05
CA LEU A 68 15.89 -3.06 -16.03
C LEU A 68 16.96 -3.36 -17.10
N PRO A 69 16.64 -3.15 -18.38
CA PRO A 69 17.63 -3.26 -19.43
C PRO A 69 18.63 -2.11 -19.35
N VAL A 70 19.93 -2.44 -19.43
CA VAL A 70 21.02 -1.47 -19.52
C VAL A 70 21.57 -1.51 -20.94
N GLU A 71 21.45 -0.40 -21.65
CA GLU A 71 21.75 -0.34 -23.08
C GLU A 71 22.61 0.86 -23.44
N ILE A 72 23.46 0.68 -24.44
CA ILE A 72 24.18 1.78 -25.08
C ILE A 72 23.32 2.36 -26.20
N TYR A 73 23.22 3.67 -26.21
CA TYR A 73 22.55 4.47 -27.23
C TYR A 73 23.58 5.39 -27.88
N ARG A 74 23.31 5.80 -29.12
CA ARG A 74 24.04 6.86 -29.83
C ARG A 74 23.07 7.98 -30.21
N GLU A 75 23.53 9.22 -30.14
CA GLU A 75 22.77 10.35 -30.64
C GLU A 75 22.56 10.26 -32.14
N LEU A 76 21.38 10.68 -32.61
CA LEU A 76 21.09 10.73 -34.04
C LEU A 76 21.92 11.85 -34.71
N PRO A 77 22.28 11.71 -36.00
CA PRO A 77 23.11 12.71 -36.70
C PRO A 77 22.53 14.12 -36.75
N ASP A 78 21.21 14.26 -36.60
CA ASP A 78 20.49 15.53 -36.57
C ASP A 78 20.41 16.15 -35.15
N GLY A 79 20.96 15.47 -34.15
CA GLY A 79 20.94 15.86 -32.74
C GLY A 79 19.56 15.78 -32.08
N ARG A 80 18.56 15.17 -32.73
CA ARG A 80 17.16 15.14 -32.25
C ARG A 80 16.75 13.75 -31.79
N GLY A 81 17.46 13.24 -30.78
CA GLY A 81 17.14 11.97 -30.13
C GLY A 81 18.31 11.00 -30.16
N SER A 82 18.03 9.75 -29.79
CA SER A 82 19.03 8.69 -29.76
C SER A 82 18.43 7.34 -30.10
N GLU A 83 19.26 6.46 -30.66
CA GLU A 83 18.89 5.09 -31.02
C GLU A 83 19.81 4.07 -30.34
N PRO A 84 19.34 2.82 -30.11
CA PRO A 84 20.17 1.76 -29.55
C PRO A 84 21.37 1.45 -30.46
N ALA A 85 22.58 1.51 -29.91
CA ALA A 85 23.83 1.22 -30.62
C ALA A 85 24.13 -0.30 -30.61
N LYS A 86 23.32 -1.09 -31.32
CA LYS A 86 23.41 -2.56 -31.37
C LYS A 86 24.73 -3.09 -31.96
N ASP A 87 25.41 -2.26 -32.74
CA ASP A 87 26.70 -2.50 -33.36
C ASP A 87 27.88 -2.29 -32.40
N HIS A 88 27.67 -1.61 -31.26
CA HIS A 88 28.71 -1.33 -30.29
C HIS A 88 29.09 -2.59 -29.49
N PRO A 89 30.38 -2.91 -29.28
CA PRO A 89 30.81 -4.11 -28.55
C PRO A 89 30.22 -4.25 -27.13
N LEU A 90 30.10 -3.12 -26.41
CA LEU A 90 29.49 -3.09 -25.08
C LEU A 90 27.98 -3.37 -25.06
N TYR A 91 27.27 -3.25 -26.20
CA TYR A 91 25.83 -3.47 -26.22
C TYR A 91 25.49 -4.89 -25.77
N ASP A 92 26.15 -5.90 -26.35
CA ASP A 92 25.95 -7.31 -25.97
C ASP A 92 26.39 -7.60 -24.53
N VAL A 93 27.53 -7.02 -24.11
CA VAL A 93 28.09 -7.18 -22.75
C VAL A 93 27.13 -6.66 -21.68
N LEU A 94 26.53 -5.47 -21.88
CA LEU A 94 25.67 -4.83 -20.88
C LEU A 94 24.22 -5.34 -20.93
N ARG A 95 23.71 -5.67 -22.13
CA ARG A 95 22.30 -6.05 -22.34
C ARG A 95 22.04 -7.55 -22.20
N HIS A 96 22.98 -8.41 -22.63
CA HIS A 96 22.72 -9.84 -22.78
C HIS A 96 23.66 -10.69 -21.95
N LYS A 97 24.96 -10.63 -22.23
CA LYS A 97 25.93 -11.60 -21.73
C LYS A 97 27.26 -10.93 -21.32
N PRO A 98 27.36 -10.45 -20.07
CA PRO A 98 28.58 -9.79 -19.59
C PRO A 98 29.76 -10.74 -19.42
N ASN A 99 29.52 -12.04 -19.22
CA ASN A 99 30.56 -13.06 -19.15
C ASN A 99 29.98 -14.44 -19.54
N GLN A 100 30.83 -15.46 -19.54
CA GLN A 100 30.46 -16.79 -20.06
C GLN A 100 29.30 -17.48 -19.32
N HIS A 101 29.08 -17.15 -18.04
CA HIS A 101 28.20 -17.89 -17.14
C HIS A 101 27.06 -17.06 -16.52
N GLN A 102 27.05 -15.73 -16.66
CA GLN A 102 26.00 -14.85 -16.15
C GLN A 102 25.22 -14.21 -17.31
N SER A 103 23.91 -14.07 -17.13
CA SER A 103 23.12 -13.11 -17.89
C SER A 103 23.39 -11.68 -17.40
N ALA A 104 23.00 -10.66 -18.18
CA ALA A 104 23.08 -9.27 -17.73
C ALA A 104 22.35 -9.02 -16.41
N ALA A 105 21.17 -9.63 -16.22
CA ALA A 105 20.40 -9.50 -14.98
C ALA A 105 21.13 -10.12 -13.77
N ASP A 106 21.79 -11.28 -13.95
CA ASP A 106 22.56 -11.92 -12.86
C ASP A 106 23.80 -11.09 -12.49
N PHE A 107 24.47 -10.52 -13.48
CA PHE A 107 25.62 -9.65 -13.28
C PHE A 107 25.22 -8.37 -12.54
N TRP A 108 24.19 -7.64 -13.00
CA TRP A 108 23.74 -6.43 -12.33
C TRP A 108 23.22 -6.70 -10.92
N GLY A 109 22.53 -7.84 -10.73
CA GLY A 109 22.16 -8.31 -9.40
C GLY A 109 23.38 -8.50 -8.49
N THR A 110 24.42 -9.19 -8.98
CA THR A 110 25.67 -9.42 -8.23
C THR A 110 26.38 -8.11 -7.89
N VAL A 111 26.57 -7.24 -8.88
CA VAL A 111 27.23 -5.94 -8.74
C VAL A 111 26.52 -5.05 -7.73
N LEU A 112 25.18 -5.02 -7.75
CA LEU A 112 24.40 -4.24 -6.80
C LEU A 112 24.39 -4.85 -5.40
N LEU A 113 24.34 -6.17 -5.26
CA LEU A 113 24.49 -6.84 -3.96
C LEU A 113 25.85 -6.51 -3.34
N HIS A 114 26.92 -6.50 -4.14
CA HIS A 114 28.25 -6.11 -3.70
C HIS A 114 28.30 -4.62 -3.30
N ALA A 115 27.85 -3.72 -4.17
CA ALA A 115 27.91 -2.28 -3.90
C ALA A 115 27.00 -1.85 -2.73
N ALA A 116 25.77 -2.36 -2.65
CA ALA A 116 24.82 -2.03 -1.58
C ALA A 116 25.08 -2.80 -0.29
N GLY A 117 25.72 -3.97 -0.35
CA GLY A 117 26.00 -4.82 0.81
C GLY A 117 27.39 -4.62 1.42
N ALA A 118 28.39 -4.27 0.62
CA ALA A 118 29.79 -4.09 1.07
C ALA A 118 30.36 -2.70 0.75
N GLY A 119 29.54 -1.79 0.19
CA GLY A 119 29.94 -0.43 -0.17
C GLY A 119 30.60 -0.32 -1.54
N ARG A 120 31.18 -1.40 -2.06
CA ARG A 120 31.87 -1.42 -3.35
C ARG A 120 31.52 -2.66 -4.17
N SER A 121 31.59 -2.51 -5.49
CA SER A 121 31.64 -3.62 -6.43
C SER A 121 32.77 -3.41 -7.43
N VAL A 122 33.62 -4.42 -7.55
CA VAL A 122 34.77 -4.45 -8.46
C VAL A 122 34.56 -5.58 -9.45
N SER A 123 34.64 -5.27 -10.74
CA SER A 123 34.61 -6.25 -11.82
C SER A 123 35.86 -6.11 -12.68
N TYR A 124 36.51 -7.22 -13.01
CA TYR A 124 37.61 -7.24 -13.96
C TYR A 124 37.09 -7.01 -15.38
N LYS A 125 37.75 -6.13 -16.13
CA LYS A 125 37.45 -5.82 -17.53
C LYS A 125 38.38 -6.63 -18.42
N ASN A 126 37.84 -7.65 -19.08
CA ASN A 126 38.57 -8.37 -20.10
C ASN A 126 38.49 -7.60 -21.42
N THR A 127 39.62 -7.06 -21.87
CA THR A 127 39.71 -6.21 -23.06
C THR A 127 40.48 -6.93 -24.15
N VAL A 128 39.89 -7.05 -25.34
CA VAL A 128 40.50 -7.65 -26.53
C VAL A 128 40.53 -6.61 -27.64
N ALA A 129 41.72 -6.34 -28.21
CA ALA A 129 41.93 -5.32 -29.24
C ALA A 129 41.37 -3.93 -28.86
N GLY A 130 41.52 -3.55 -27.58
CA GLY A 130 41.04 -2.26 -27.07
C GLY A 130 39.55 -2.19 -26.75
N GLN A 131 38.78 -3.26 -26.99
CA GLN A 131 37.35 -3.33 -26.71
C GLN A 131 37.06 -4.24 -25.52
N VAL A 132 36.20 -3.80 -24.60
CA VAL A 132 35.75 -4.63 -23.47
C VAL A 132 34.84 -5.73 -24.01
N ARG A 133 35.20 -6.98 -23.75
CA ARG A 133 34.46 -8.17 -24.18
C ARG A 133 33.78 -8.90 -23.04
N GLU A 134 34.33 -8.82 -21.82
CA GLU A 134 33.73 -9.44 -20.66
C GLU A 134 33.92 -8.59 -19.39
N LEU A 135 32.95 -8.68 -18.49
CA LEU A 135 32.97 -8.13 -17.15
C LEU A 135 32.80 -9.27 -16.14
N ILE A 136 33.81 -9.47 -15.30
CA ILE A 136 33.85 -10.57 -14.33
C ILE A 136 33.78 -9.98 -12.92
N PRO A 137 32.67 -10.12 -12.19
CA PRO A 137 32.56 -9.57 -10.85
C PRO A 137 33.50 -10.30 -9.89
N VAL A 138 34.16 -9.53 -9.03
CA VAL A 138 35.02 -10.02 -7.97
C VAL A 138 34.29 -9.84 -6.63
N ARG A 139 34.45 -10.82 -5.73
CA ARG A 139 33.89 -10.70 -4.37
C ARG A 139 34.48 -9.49 -3.64
N PRO A 140 33.68 -8.69 -2.92
CA PRO A 140 34.17 -7.46 -2.29
C PRO A 140 35.28 -7.69 -1.26
N ASP A 141 35.22 -8.79 -0.50
CA ASP A 141 36.23 -9.15 0.50
C ASP A 141 37.61 -9.44 -0.12
N TRP A 142 37.68 -9.63 -1.44
CA TRP A 142 38.91 -9.96 -2.16
C TRP A 142 39.50 -8.80 -2.94
N ALA A 143 38.78 -7.68 -3.05
CA ALA A 143 39.23 -6.52 -3.80
C ALA A 143 39.53 -5.36 -2.85
N HIS A 144 40.76 -4.89 -2.82
CA HIS A 144 41.17 -3.70 -2.05
C HIS A 144 41.57 -2.57 -3.00
N VAL A 145 41.07 -1.37 -2.73
CA VAL A 145 41.37 -0.16 -3.50
C VAL A 145 42.47 0.62 -2.77
N GLU A 146 43.52 0.97 -3.51
CA GLU A 146 44.64 1.75 -3.02
C GLU A 146 44.77 3.02 -3.88
N THR A 147 44.83 4.18 -3.25
CA THR A 147 45.15 5.45 -3.93
C THR A 147 46.67 5.61 -3.99
N LEU A 148 47.22 5.76 -5.20
CA LEU A 148 48.64 5.99 -5.40
C LEU A 148 49.01 7.47 -5.18
N ALA A 149 50.31 7.75 -5.14
CA ALA A 149 50.83 9.11 -4.90
C ALA A 149 50.44 10.13 -6.00
N ASP A 150 50.14 9.64 -7.20
CA ASP A 150 49.66 10.43 -8.34
C ASP A 150 48.12 10.55 -8.38
N MET A 151 47.43 10.10 -7.32
CA MET A 151 45.97 10.03 -7.20
C MET A 151 45.28 9.03 -8.13
N SER A 152 46.04 8.21 -8.89
CA SER A 152 45.46 7.10 -9.63
C SER A 152 45.08 5.95 -8.70
N LEU A 153 44.15 5.10 -9.15
CA LEU A 153 43.66 3.98 -8.35
C LEU A 153 44.33 2.68 -8.77
N ARG A 154 44.76 1.91 -7.78
CA ARG A 154 45.24 0.55 -7.94
C ARG A 154 44.34 -0.40 -7.18
N TYR A 155 44.11 -1.57 -7.76
CA TYR A 155 43.23 -2.59 -7.20
C TYR A 155 44.03 -3.85 -6.91
N ARG A 156 44.07 -4.26 -5.65
CA ARG A 156 44.64 -5.55 -5.27
C ARG A 156 43.50 -6.56 -5.19
N VAL A 157 43.50 -7.54 -6.08
CA VAL A 157 42.49 -8.60 -6.15
C VAL A 157 43.09 -9.92 -5.74
N THR A 158 42.45 -10.62 -4.79
CA THR A 158 42.83 -11.97 -4.38
C THR A 158 41.85 -12.98 -4.99
N PHE A 159 42.36 -14.02 -5.63
CA PHE A 159 41.53 -15.09 -6.20
C PHE A 159 41.36 -16.25 -5.21
N GLU A 160 40.40 -17.15 -5.47
CA GLU A 160 40.11 -18.33 -4.63
C GLU A 160 41.34 -19.20 -4.34
N ASN A 161 42.27 -19.26 -5.28
CA ASN A 161 43.53 -20.01 -5.14
C ASN A 161 44.60 -19.27 -4.30
N SER A 162 44.21 -18.22 -3.57
CA SER A 162 45.10 -17.36 -2.77
C SER A 162 46.19 -16.64 -3.56
N ARG A 163 46.09 -16.59 -4.90
CA ARG A 163 46.94 -15.73 -5.72
C ARG A 163 46.36 -14.32 -5.70
N SER A 164 47.22 -13.34 -5.53
CA SER A 164 46.87 -11.93 -5.68
C SER A 164 47.34 -11.41 -7.04
N ALA A 165 46.50 -10.64 -7.72
CA ALA A 165 46.88 -9.80 -8.83
C ALA A 165 46.70 -8.33 -8.45
N THR A 166 47.56 -7.49 -9.02
CA THR A 166 47.42 -6.05 -8.99
C THR A 166 46.87 -5.62 -10.34
N LEU A 167 45.74 -4.94 -10.32
CA LEU A 167 45.07 -4.41 -11.49
C LEU A 167 45.12 -2.88 -11.44
N GLU A 168 45.35 -2.27 -12.59
CA GLU A 168 45.34 -0.83 -12.75
C GLU A 168 43.90 -0.31 -12.99
N GLN A 169 43.67 0.99 -12.81
CA GLN A 169 42.33 1.59 -12.92
C GLN A 169 41.62 1.32 -14.25
N ASN A 170 42.38 1.23 -15.34
CA ASN A 170 41.84 0.94 -16.67
C ASN A 170 41.44 -0.53 -16.86
N GLU A 171 41.81 -1.45 -15.96
CA GLU A 171 41.48 -2.87 -16.01
C GLU A 171 40.27 -3.23 -15.15
N VAL A 172 39.76 -2.29 -14.35
CA VAL A 172 38.65 -2.50 -13.42
C VAL A 172 37.42 -1.65 -13.77
N PHE A 173 36.24 -2.25 -13.65
CA PHE A 173 34.96 -1.56 -13.54
C PHE A 173 34.58 -1.49 -12.05
N HIS A 174 34.56 -0.29 -11.50
CA HIS A 174 34.30 -0.03 -10.09
C HIS A 174 32.97 0.70 -9.92
N LEU A 175 31.93 0.00 -9.46
CA LEU A 175 30.69 0.63 -9.00
C LEU A 175 30.81 0.91 -7.49
N ARG A 176 30.68 2.19 -7.13
CA ARG A 176 30.80 2.67 -5.75
C ARG A 176 29.42 2.92 -5.17
N GLY A 177 29.22 2.51 -3.92
CA GLY A 177 28.16 3.03 -3.08
C GLY A 177 28.46 4.46 -2.61
N PRO A 178 27.67 4.99 -1.67
CA PRO A 178 27.95 6.27 -1.03
C PRO A 178 29.39 6.31 -0.50
N SER A 179 30.15 7.35 -0.83
CA SER A 179 31.56 7.48 -0.50
C SER A 179 31.82 8.78 0.28
N TRP A 180 32.79 8.74 1.20
CA TRP A 180 33.23 9.92 1.95
C TRP A 180 34.50 10.55 1.37
N ASP A 181 35.38 9.73 0.79
CA ASP A 181 36.66 10.14 0.22
C ASP A 181 36.63 10.29 -1.32
N GLY A 182 35.55 9.85 -1.97
CA GLY A 182 35.39 9.82 -3.42
C GLY A 182 36.11 8.65 -4.10
N VAL A 183 36.80 7.79 -3.34
CA VAL A 183 37.63 6.70 -3.86
C VAL A 183 36.96 5.35 -3.64
N ASP A 184 36.66 5.00 -2.39
CA ASP A 184 35.99 3.74 -2.03
C ASP A 184 34.60 4.03 -1.47
N GLY A 185 33.69 3.06 -1.57
CA GLY A 185 32.38 3.19 -0.95
C GLY A 185 32.45 2.93 0.55
N LEU A 186 31.67 3.67 1.33
CA LEU A 186 31.47 3.40 2.74
C LEU A 186 30.81 2.03 2.89
N ASN A 187 31.46 1.15 3.65
CA ASN A 187 30.92 -0.17 3.93
C ASN A 187 29.66 -0.06 4.81
N PRO A 188 28.47 -0.41 4.30
CA PRO A 188 27.23 -0.21 5.04
C PRO A 188 27.10 -1.23 6.19
N VAL A 189 27.82 -2.37 6.15
CA VAL A 189 27.90 -3.31 7.29
C VAL A 189 28.64 -2.66 8.46
N ASP A 190 29.68 -1.88 8.19
CA ASP A 190 30.44 -1.17 9.22
C ASP A 190 29.62 -0.01 9.80
N LEU A 191 28.91 0.74 8.96
CA LEU A 191 28.02 1.82 9.40
C LEU A 191 26.82 1.29 10.18
N GLY A 192 26.26 0.15 9.76
CA GLY A 192 25.11 -0.50 10.38
C GLY A 192 25.45 -1.51 11.48
N ARG A 193 26.72 -1.61 11.88
CA ARG A 193 27.25 -2.66 12.74
C ARG A 193 26.46 -2.84 14.04
N GLU A 194 26.08 -1.75 14.68
CA GLU A 194 25.34 -1.80 15.95
C GLU A 194 23.90 -2.29 15.77
N ALA A 195 23.21 -1.86 14.70
CA ALA A 195 21.86 -2.33 14.39
C ALA A 195 21.87 -3.82 14.02
N LEU A 196 22.82 -4.25 13.18
CA LEU A 196 23.01 -5.65 12.81
C LEU A 196 23.37 -6.51 14.03
N GLY A 197 24.35 -6.08 14.82
CA GLY A 197 24.79 -6.81 16.00
C GLY A 197 23.72 -6.90 17.08
N LEU A 198 22.89 -5.88 17.25
CA LEU A 198 21.75 -5.92 18.17
C LEU A 198 20.64 -6.83 17.66
N ALA A 199 20.37 -6.83 16.35
CA ALA A 199 19.42 -7.74 15.73
C ALA A 199 19.85 -9.21 15.92
N MET A 200 21.12 -9.53 15.66
CA MET A 200 21.71 -10.84 15.87
C MET A 200 21.64 -11.28 17.34
N ALA A 201 22.07 -10.43 18.27
CA ALA A 201 22.06 -10.75 19.71
C ALA A 201 20.63 -10.95 20.25
N THR A 202 19.69 -10.12 19.81
CA THR A 202 18.26 -10.27 20.17
C THR A 202 17.70 -11.57 19.63
N GLU A 203 18.05 -11.90 18.39
CA GLU A 203 17.63 -13.14 17.75
C GLU A 203 18.19 -14.37 18.45
N GLU A 204 19.48 -14.39 18.72
CA GLU A 204 20.14 -15.47 19.45
C GLU A 204 19.58 -15.63 20.86
N SER A 205 19.36 -14.53 21.58
CA SER A 205 18.75 -14.54 22.92
C SER A 205 17.36 -15.18 22.89
N HIS A 206 16.52 -14.78 21.92
CA HIS A 206 15.18 -15.37 21.77
C HIS A 206 15.24 -16.83 21.30
N ALA A 207 16.12 -17.16 20.36
CA ALA A 207 16.32 -18.52 19.88
C ALA A 207 16.76 -19.45 21.01
N ARG A 208 17.72 -19.02 21.84
CA ARG A 208 18.16 -19.76 23.04
C ARG A 208 17.06 -19.87 24.08
N PHE A 209 16.31 -18.81 24.31
CA PHE A 209 15.14 -18.82 25.19
C PHE A 209 14.11 -19.88 24.76
N HIS A 210 13.83 -19.99 23.46
CA HIS A 210 12.94 -21.03 22.92
C HIS A 210 13.58 -22.43 22.91
N ALA A 211 14.86 -22.54 22.54
CA ALA A 211 15.58 -23.81 22.38
C ALA A 211 15.76 -24.54 23.72
N ASN A 212 16.07 -23.80 24.78
CA ASN A 212 16.30 -24.40 26.09
C ASN A 212 15.01 -24.94 26.73
N GLY A 213 13.82 -24.69 26.16
CA GLY A 213 12.52 -25.17 26.65
C GLY A 213 12.13 -24.65 28.04
N ALA A 214 13.08 -24.03 28.73
CA ALA A 214 12.98 -23.50 30.06
C ALA A 214 12.97 -21.99 29.95
N ARG A 215 11.76 -21.44 30.02
CA ARG A 215 11.52 -20.30 30.90
C ARG A 215 12.40 -20.51 32.15
N PRO A 216 12.89 -19.49 32.86
CA PRO A 216 13.03 -19.64 34.31
C PRO A 216 11.61 -19.84 34.84
N SER A 217 11.00 -21.01 34.59
CA SER A 217 9.57 -21.25 34.74
C SER A 217 9.20 -21.32 36.20
N GLY A 218 10.17 -21.14 37.10
CA GLY A 218 10.00 -20.98 38.51
C GLY A 218 11.28 -21.24 39.29
N ALA A 219 11.18 -21.02 40.59
CA ALA A 219 12.15 -21.56 41.54
C ALA A 219 11.54 -22.82 42.17
N LEU A 220 12.34 -23.88 42.32
CA LEU A 220 12.03 -24.95 43.25
C LEU A 220 12.21 -24.39 44.65
N VAL A 221 11.11 -24.22 45.36
CA VAL A 221 11.11 -23.70 46.73
C VAL A 221 10.79 -24.85 47.67
N ALA A 222 11.73 -25.18 48.54
CA ALA A 222 11.49 -26.09 49.65
C ALA A 222 10.62 -25.40 50.71
N ASP A 223 9.67 -26.14 51.28
CA ASP A 223 8.85 -25.63 52.39
C ASP A 223 9.74 -25.25 53.59
N LYS A 224 9.33 -24.24 54.37
CA LYS A 224 10.10 -23.74 55.53
C LYS A 224 10.30 -24.78 56.63
N ALA A 225 9.54 -25.87 56.60
CA ALA A 225 9.64 -27.01 57.52
C ALA A 225 10.57 -28.12 57.02
N ALA A 226 11.11 -28.03 55.80
CA ALA A 226 11.99 -29.04 55.23
C ALA A 226 13.44 -28.89 55.74
N LYS A 227 14.11 -30.03 55.97
CA LYS A 227 15.54 -30.11 56.27
C LYS A 227 16.31 -29.51 55.08
N ALA A 228 17.40 -28.77 55.34
CA ALA A 228 18.25 -28.26 54.28
C ALA A 228 18.72 -29.43 53.39
N LEU A 229 18.55 -29.28 52.07
CA LEU A 229 18.97 -30.29 51.08
C LEU A 229 20.49 -30.47 51.14
N ASP A 230 20.94 -31.72 51.03
CA ASP A 230 22.37 -32.04 50.93
C ASP A 230 22.91 -31.65 49.54
N PRO A 231 24.18 -31.20 49.40
CA PRO A 231 24.74 -30.83 48.09
C PRO A 231 24.64 -31.96 47.04
N ALA A 232 24.76 -33.22 47.45
CA ALA A 232 24.62 -34.36 46.55
C ALA A 232 23.18 -34.55 46.05
N GLU A 233 22.17 -34.17 46.84
CA GLU A 233 20.77 -34.21 46.42
C GLU A 233 20.44 -33.07 45.46
N ILE A 234 21.04 -31.89 45.66
CA ILE A 234 20.92 -30.75 44.75
C ILE A 234 21.49 -31.09 43.37
N ASP A 235 22.66 -31.72 43.32
CA ASP A 235 23.28 -32.12 42.05
C ASP A 235 22.47 -33.20 41.32
N ARG A 236 21.88 -34.16 42.06
CA ARG A 236 20.97 -35.16 41.47
C ARG A 236 19.69 -34.53 40.93
N LEU A 237 19.10 -33.60 41.67
CA LEU A 237 17.90 -32.87 41.23
C LEU A 237 18.20 -32.02 40.00
N ARG A 238 19.37 -31.37 39.95
CA ARG A 238 19.83 -30.61 38.79
C ARG A 238 20.02 -31.51 37.57
N ALA A 239 20.71 -32.63 37.72
CA ALA A 239 20.92 -33.57 36.61
C ALA A 239 19.59 -34.15 36.09
N MET A 240 18.67 -34.52 36.98
CA MET A 240 17.33 -34.97 36.60
C MET A 240 16.55 -33.86 35.87
N PHE A 241 16.69 -32.61 36.33
CA PHE A 241 16.01 -31.48 35.73
C PHE A 241 16.52 -31.19 34.32
N GLU A 242 17.84 -31.16 34.14
CA GLU A 242 18.50 -30.99 32.85
C GLU A 242 18.15 -32.13 31.87
N GLU A 243 18.08 -33.38 32.34
CA GLU A 243 17.74 -34.54 31.50
C GLU A 243 16.27 -34.54 31.04
N LYS A 244 15.34 -34.28 31.97
CA LYS A 244 13.90 -34.55 31.74
C LYS A 244 13.10 -33.34 31.33
N TYR A 245 13.57 -32.13 31.61
CA TYR A 245 12.78 -30.90 31.48
C TYR A 245 13.46 -29.78 30.68
N VAL A 246 14.76 -29.89 30.35
CA VAL A 246 15.46 -28.93 29.47
C VAL A 246 15.43 -29.41 28.02
N GLY A 247 15.28 -28.48 27.08
CA GLY A 247 15.30 -28.72 25.64
C GLY A 247 13.91 -28.86 25.00
N THR A 248 13.83 -28.56 23.71
CA THR A 248 12.57 -28.55 22.93
C THR A 248 11.84 -29.89 22.94
N ALA A 249 12.56 -31.02 22.92
CA ALA A 249 11.98 -32.37 22.95
C ALA A 249 11.33 -32.73 24.30
N ASN A 250 11.67 -31.99 25.36
CA ASN A 250 11.17 -32.21 26.73
C ASN A 250 10.06 -31.22 27.11
N ALA A 251 9.72 -30.29 26.22
CA ALA A 251 8.67 -29.29 26.44
C ALA A 251 7.29 -29.95 26.63
N GLY A 252 6.54 -29.50 27.64
CA GLY A 252 5.19 -30.00 27.93
C GLY A 252 5.11 -31.28 28.76
N LYS A 253 6.24 -31.86 29.17
CA LYS A 253 6.25 -32.99 30.12
C LYS A 253 5.74 -32.55 31.50
N PRO A 254 4.84 -33.31 32.15
CA PRO A 254 4.37 -32.98 33.49
C PRO A 254 5.53 -33.07 34.48
N MET A 255 5.68 -32.03 35.31
CA MET A 255 6.75 -31.97 36.29
C MET A 255 6.36 -32.74 37.56
N ILE A 256 7.23 -33.65 37.99
CA ILE A 256 7.03 -34.47 39.18
C ILE A 256 7.91 -33.89 40.29
N LEU A 257 7.28 -33.45 41.39
CA LEU A 257 7.97 -32.88 42.54
C LEU A 257 7.86 -33.84 43.73
N GLN A 258 8.96 -34.05 44.45
CA GLN A 258 9.01 -34.91 45.65
C GLN A 258 9.30 -34.08 46.90
N GLY A 259 8.83 -34.55 48.06
CA GLY A 259 9.35 -34.11 49.37
C GLY A 259 9.03 -32.66 49.78
N GLY A 260 7.87 -32.11 49.39
CA GLY A 260 7.49 -30.74 49.79
C GLY A 260 8.19 -29.63 48.99
N LEU A 261 8.76 -29.97 47.83
CA LEU A 261 9.21 -28.99 46.85
C LEU A 261 8.01 -28.44 46.08
N ASP A 262 7.87 -27.12 46.09
CA ASP A 262 6.87 -26.38 45.32
C ASP A 262 7.53 -25.65 44.15
N TRP A 263 6.83 -25.60 43.02
CA TRP A 263 7.30 -24.90 41.83
C TRP A 263 6.61 -23.55 41.68
N LYS A 264 7.35 -22.48 41.96
CA LYS A 264 6.81 -21.13 41.89
C LYS A 264 7.02 -20.51 40.52
N GLN A 265 5.99 -20.52 39.69
CA GLN A 265 6.09 -19.95 38.35
C GLN A 265 6.35 -18.44 38.36
N MET A 266 7.51 -18.03 37.82
CA MET A 266 7.76 -16.64 37.48
C MET A 266 7.03 -16.31 36.18
N GLN A 267 5.94 -15.55 36.26
CA GLN A 267 5.22 -15.09 35.07
C GLN A 267 5.84 -13.79 34.54
N MET A 268 6.28 -13.79 33.28
CA MET A 268 6.64 -12.58 32.53
C MET A 268 5.43 -12.11 31.71
N THR A 269 4.43 -11.51 32.36
CA THR A 269 3.31 -10.89 31.65
C THR A 269 3.71 -9.49 31.20
N GLY A 270 4.26 -9.36 29.98
CA GLY A 270 4.55 -8.05 29.36
C GLY A 270 5.79 -7.99 28.47
N VAL A 271 6.69 -8.96 28.59
CA VAL A 271 7.98 -8.94 27.89
C VAL A 271 7.87 -9.40 26.43
N ASP A 272 6.97 -10.35 26.13
CA ASP A 272 6.80 -10.87 24.76
C ASP A 272 6.32 -9.79 23.77
N ALA A 273 5.43 -8.90 24.19
CA ALA A 273 4.99 -7.77 23.37
C ALA A 273 6.15 -6.78 23.12
N GLN A 274 6.95 -6.48 24.16
CA GLN A 274 8.10 -5.59 24.06
C GLN A 274 9.22 -6.16 23.18
N HIS A 275 9.39 -7.49 23.17
CA HIS A 275 10.33 -8.20 22.30
C HIS A 275 9.98 -8.09 20.81
N LEU A 276 8.69 -8.21 20.48
CA LEU A 276 8.23 -8.03 19.10
C LEU A 276 8.48 -6.61 18.62
N GLU A 277 8.15 -5.61 19.43
CA GLU A 277 8.39 -4.19 19.10
C GLU A 277 9.88 -3.88 18.96
N THR A 278 10.73 -4.49 19.79
CA THR A 278 12.19 -4.36 19.64
C THR A 278 12.66 -4.92 18.29
N ARG A 279 12.18 -6.10 17.87
CA ARG A 279 12.53 -6.68 16.57
C ARG A 279 12.01 -5.83 15.40
N LYS A 280 10.78 -5.30 15.47
CA LYS A 280 10.26 -4.37 14.46
C LYS A 280 11.14 -3.12 14.35
N HIS A 281 11.57 -2.57 15.48
CA HIS A 281 12.46 -1.40 15.50
C HIS A 281 13.83 -1.71 14.88
N GLN A 282 14.40 -2.90 15.12
CA GLN A 282 15.65 -3.33 14.49
C GLN A 282 15.53 -3.41 12.97
N VAL A 283 14.42 -3.94 12.44
CA VAL A 283 14.15 -3.97 10.99
C VAL A 283 14.11 -2.54 10.43
N ALA A 284 13.51 -1.59 11.15
CA ALA A 284 13.46 -0.19 10.72
C ALA A 284 14.86 0.48 10.75
N GLU A 285 15.68 0.23 11.76
CA GLU A 285 17.07 0.72 11.81
C GLU A 285 17.91 0.17 10.65
N ILE A 286 17.79 -1.13 10.35
CA ILE A 286 18.46 -1.73 9.19
C ILE A 286 17.99 -1.10 7.88
N ALA A 287 16.69 -0.86 7.72
CA ALA A 287 16.14 -0.19 6.53
C ALA A 287 16.71 1.23 6.36
N ARG A 288 16.90 1.98 7.46
CA ARG A 288 17.52 3.32 7.45
C ARG A 288 18.94 3.30 6.91
N VAL A 289 19.76 2.33 7.32
CA VAL A 289 21.15 2.17 6.83
C VAL A 289 21.17 2.00 5.31
N LEU A 290 20.21 1.25 4.76
CA LEU A 290 20.10 0.98 3.32
C LEU A 290 19.34 2.07 2.53
N ARG A 291 18.88 3.15 3.20
CA ARG A 291 18.02 4.20 2.60
C ARG A 291 16.72 3.64 2.00
N LEU A 292 16.13 2.68 2.71
CA LEU A 292 14.86 2.03 2.36
C LEU A 292 13.77 2.38 3.38
N TRP A 293 12.52 2.40 2.91
CA TRP A 293 11.37 2.44 3.81
C TRP A 293 11.11 1.02 4.38
N PRO A 294 10.71 0.88 5.66
CA PRO A 294 10.48 -0.42 6.29
C PRO A 294 9.48 -1.32 5.57
N ILE A 295 8.48 -0.72 4.90
CA ILE A 295 7.48 -1.44 4.11
C ILE A 295 8.08 -2.26 2.96
N MET A 296 9.22 -1.82 2.41
CA MET A 296 9.95 -2.57 1.37
C MET A 296 10.56 -3.88 1.90
N LEU A 297 10.83 -3.93 3.20
CA LEU A 297 11.31 -5.11 3.92
C LEU A 297 10.16 -5.99 4.41
N GLY A 298 8.90 -5.66 4.09
CA GLY A 298 7.71 -6.38 4.52
C GLY A 298 7.19 -5.98 5.91
N LEU A 299 7.75 -4.91 6.50
CA LEU A 299 7.27 -4.37 7.77
C LEU A 299 6.28 -3.22 7.52
N GLY A 300 4.98 -3.49 7.69
CA GLY A 300 3.95 -2.47 7.76
C GLY A 300 4.06 -1.62 9.03
N GLY A 301 3.43 -0.45 9.03
CA GLY A 301 3.24 0.34 10.26
C GLY A 301 2.26 -0.34 11.23
N ASP A 302 1.99 0.31 12.36
CA ASP A 302 0.99 -0.17 13.34
C ASP A 302 -0.41 -0.29 12.74
N GLU A 303 -0.69 0.52 11.72
CA GLU A 303 -1.85 0.40 10.85
C GLU A 303 -1.44 -0.17 9.49
N SER A 304 -2.24 -1.11 8.98
CA SER A 304 -2.08 -1.61 7.62
C SER A 304 -2.20 -0.45 6.64
N PRO A 305 -1.17 -0.16 5.81
CA PRO A 305 -1.25 0.93 4.86
C PRO A 305 -2.39 0.67 3.89
N THR A 306 -3.16 1.72 3.59
CA THR A 306 -4.16 1.67 2.51
C THR A 306 -3.45 1.48 1.17
N PHE A 307 -4.16 0.96 0.16
CA PHE A 307 -3.59 0.77 -1.18
C PHE A 307 -2.97 2.06 -1.75
N ALA A 308 -3.64 3.20 -1.56
CA ALA A 308 -3.15 4.50 -2.01
C ALA A 308 -1.84 4.92 -1.31
N SER A 309 -1.73 4.73 0.01
CA SER A 309 -0.50 5.06 0.72
C SER A 309 0.63 4.08 0.40
N ALA A 310 0.33 2.80 0.19
CA ALA A 310 1.31 1.80 -0.23
C ALA A 310 1.90 2.14 -1.62
N LEU A 311 1.07 2.56 -2.58
CA LEU A 311 1.51 2.98 -3.91
C LEU A 311 2.47 4.18 -3.85
N GLU A 312 2.16 5.17 -3.01
CA GLU A 312 3.05 6.32 -2.80
C GLU A 312 4.40 5.91 -2.18
N PHE A 313 4.43 4.90 -1.30
CA PHE A 313 5.70 4.34 -0.81
C PHE A 313 6.50 3.61 -1.90
N MET A 314 5.83 2.91 -2.82
CA MET A 314 6.50 2.28 -3.97
C MET A 314 7.09 3.34 -4.91
N ARG A 315 6.36 4.43 -5.18
CA ARG A 315 6.87 5.58 -5.96
C ARG A 315 8.05 6.26 -5.27
N ALA A 316 7.98 6.44 -3.95
CA ALA A 316 9.08 6.99 -3.15
C ALA A 316 10.33 6.10 -3.21
N HIS A 317 10.16 4.77 -3.17
CA HIS A 317 11.26 3.82 -3.31
C HIS A 317 11.99 3.97 -4.66
N VAL A 318 11.26 4.08 -5.77
CA VAL A 318 11.88 4.32 -7.09
C VAL A 318 12.66 5.63 -7.08
N ARG A 319 12.05 6.72 -6.60
CA ARG A 319 12.66 8.07 -6.63
C ARG A 319 13.87 8.23 -5.72
N PHE A 320 13.81 7.71 -4.49
CA PHE A 320 14.81 8.03 -3.47
C PHE A 320 15.77 6.87 -3.19
N SER A 321 15.37 5.63 -3.43
CA SER A 321 16.23 4.46 -3.23
C SER A 321 16.88 4.01 -4.53
N LEU A 322 16.11 3.78 -5.60
CA LEU A 322 16.64 3.20 -6.85
C LEU A 322 17.30 4.24 -7.76
N GLN A 323 16.69 5.41 -7.96
CA GLN A 323 17.19 6.45 -8.86
C GLN A 323 18.65 6.85 -8.61
N PRO A 324 19.13 7.03 -7.36
CA PRO A 324 20.54 7.33 -7.11
C PRO A 324 21.48 6.23 -7.62
N TRP A 325 21.12 4.96 -7.44
CA TRP A 325 21.91 3.84 -7.95
C TRP A 325 21.90 3.77 -9.47
N LEU A 326 20.76 4.04 -10.12
CA LEU A 326 20.67 4.12 -11.59
C LEU A 326 21.60 5.20 -12.14
N THR A 327 21.60 6.38 -11.52
CA THR A 327 22.52 7.47 -11.88
C THR A 327 23.98 7.06 -11.66
N SER A 328 24.30 6.39 -10.55
CA SER A 328 25.65 5.89 -10.28
C SER A 328 26.10 4.83 -11.29
N ILE A 329 25.22 3.91 -11.69
CA ILE A 329 25.51 2.91 -12.73
C ILE A 329 25.78 3.60 -14.07
N LYS A 330 24.88 4.50 -14.49
CA LYS A 330 25.05 5.27 -15.72
C LYS A 330 26.39 6.00 -15.75
N GLY A 331 26.67 6.78 -14.71
CA GLY A 331 27.93 7.52 -14.59
C GLY A 331 29.16 6.61 -14.50
N ALA A 332 29.06 5.45 -13.87
CA ALA A 332 30.16 4.49 -13.82
C ALA A 332 30.47 3.88 -15.19
N ILE A 333 29.45 3.46 -15.95
CA ILE A 333 29.62 2.92 -17.29
C ILE A 333 30.20 4.00 -18.22
N GLU A 334 29.60 5.19 -18.25
CA GLU A 334 30.02 6.27 -19.14
C GLU A 334 31.44 6.78 -18.82
N CYS A 335 31.86 6.76 -17.55
CA CYS A 335 33.20 7.19 -17.19
C CYS A 335 34.28 6.10 -17.30
N GLN A 336 33.93 4.82 -17.20
CA GLN A 336 34.91 3.73 -17.03
C GLN A 336 34.92 2.68 -18.16
N LEU A 337 33.83 2.59 -18.93
CA LEU A 337 33.69 1.64 -20.05
C LEU A 337 33.70 2.35 -21.41
N LEU A 338 33.16 3.57 -21.50
CA LEU A 338 33.23 4.37 -22.72
C LEU A 338 34.52 5.20 -22.78
N THR A 339 35.09 5.29 -23.96
CA THR A 339 36.24 6.16 -24.26
C THR A 339 35.81 7.63 -24.33
N PRO A 340 36.76 8.57 -24.13
CA PRO A 340 36.49 9.99 -24.36
C PRO A 340 36.01 10.30 -25.79
N GLU A 341 36.47 9.55 -26.78
CA GLU A 341 36.09 9.66 -28.19
C GLU A 341 34.64 9.23 -28.40
N GLU A 342 34.25 8.04 -27.93
CA GLU A 342 32.87 7.55 -28.04
C GLU A 342 31.88 8.51 -27.36
N ARG A 343 32.23 9.10 -26.21
CA ARG A 343 31.38 10.11 -25.58
C ARG A 343 31.24 11.38 -26.40
N ARG A 344 32.30 11.81 -27.11
CA ARG A 344 32.23 12.96 -28.03
C ARG A 344 31.40 12.65 -29.28
N GLU A 345 31.35 11.39 -29.69
CA GLU A 345 30.52 10.87 -30.79
C GLU A 345 29.04 10.68 -30.38
N GLY A 346 28.68 10.95 -29.12
CA GLY A 346 27.30 10.91 -28.63
C GLY A 346 26.86 9.55 -28.07
N TYR A 347 27.79 8.62 -27.82
CA TYR A 347 27.46 7.37 -27.13
C TYR A 347 27.18 7.61 -25.64
N HIS A 348 26.05 7.08 -25.15
CA HIS A 348 25.62 7.20 -23.77
C HIS A 348 24.80 5.99 -23.32
N VAL A 349 24.57 5.85 -22.02
CA VAL A 349 23.79 4.75 -21.46
C VAL A 349 22.35 5.19 -21.22
N LYS A 350 21.41 4.32 -21.59
CA LYS A 350 20.00 4.43 -21.23
C LYS A 350 19.60 3.23 -20.38
N ILE A 351 18.90 3.51 -19.27
CA ILE A 351 18.26 2.51 -18.42
C ILE A 351 16.80 2.92 -18.33
N ASP A 352 15.89 2.11 -18.88
CA ASP A 352 14.48 2.46 -18.94
C ASP A 352 13.79 2.11 -17.61
N THR A 353 13.32 3.15 -16.89
CA THR A 353 12.56 2.98 -15.66
C THR A 353 11.07 2.73 -15.88
N ALA A 354 10.55 2.94 -17.10
CA ALA A 354 9.15 2.67 -17.44
C ALA A 354 8.82 1.17 -17.26
N GLU A 355 9.82 0.31 -17.40
CA GLU A 355 9.77 -1.12 -17.10
C GLU A 355 9.27 -1.45 -15.69
N LEU A 356 9.47 -0.56 -14.72
CA LEU A 356 8.95 -0.73 -13.36
C LEU A 356 7.41 -0.66 -13.29
N LEU A 357 6.76 -0.02 -14.29
CA LEU A 357 5.31 0.10 -14.38
C LEU A 357 4.62 -1.15 -14.97
N ARG A 358 5.39 -2.15 -15.42
CA ARG A 358 4.82 -3.42 -15.93
C ARG A 358 3.91 -4.13 -14.91
N GLY A 359 4.13 -3.91 -13.62
CA GLY A 359 3.31 -4.50 -12.54
C GLY A 359 1.91 -3.90 -12.39
N SER A 360 1.59 -2.78 -13.05
CA SER A 360 0.32 -2.07 -12.93
C SER A 360 -0.31 -1.81 -14.31
N PRO A 361 -1.04 -2.80 -14.89
CA PRO A 361 -1.67 -2.65 -16.20
C PRO A 361 -2.60 -1.45 -16.30
N GLN A 362 -3.26 -1.07 -15.20
CA GLN A 362 -4.13 0.10 -15.15
C GLN A 362 -3.34 1.41 -15.33
N GLU A 363 -2.29 1.65 -14.54
CA GLU A 363 -1.48 2.87 -14.65
C GLU A 363 -0.83 2.96 -16.04
N ARG A 364 -0.42 1.81 -16.60
CA ARG A 364 0.15 1.72 -17.95
C ARG A 364 -0.88 2.04 -19.03
N ALA A 365 -2.10 1.50 -18.93
CA ALA A 365 -3.20 1.82 -19.85
C ALA A 365 -3.61 3.30 -19.77
N GLU A 366 -3.62 3.88 -18.57
CA GLU A 366 -3.86 5.31 -18.37
C GLU A 366 -2.75 6.17 -18.99
N ALA A 367 -1.48 5.77 -18.85
CA ALA A 367 -0.35 6.42 -19.48
C ALA A 367 -0.41 6.34 -21.02
N TYR A 368 -0.74 5.18 -21.59
CA TYR A 368 -0.91 5.03 -23.04
C TYR A 368 -2.09 5.81 -23.59
N LYS A 369 -3.22 5.81 -22.88
CA LYS A 369 -4.38 6.64 -23.24
C LYS A 369 -4.01 8.11 -23.27
N ALA A 370 -3.21 8.59 -22.32
CA ALA A 370 -2.71 9.95 -22.35
C ALA A 370 -1.75 10.17 -23.53
N ALA A 371 -0.83 9.23 -23.78
CA ALA A 371 0.22 9.34 -24.80
C ALA A 371 -0.29 9.30 -26.24
N LEU A 372 -1.31 8.50 -26.53
CA LEU A 372 -1.98 8.43 -27.83
C LEU A 372 -2.90 9.64 -28.10
N GLY A 373 -3.15 10.46 -27.07
CA GLY A 373 -4.01 11.62 -27.14
C GLY A 373 -5.50 11.29 -27.02
N THR A 374 -6.34 12.31 -27.23
CA THR A 374 -7.80 12.20 -27.21
C THR A 374 -8.40 13.09 -28.29
N ASN A 375 -9.73 13.04 -28.46
CA ASN A 375 -10.49 13.94 -29.33
C ASN A 375 -10.29 15.44 -29.00
N SER A 376 -9.63 15.79 -27.90
CA SER A 376 -9.37 17.18 -27.49
C SER A 376 -7.89 17.51 -27.33
N SER A 377 -6.97 16.54 -27.47
CA SER A 377 -5.53 16.77 -27.31
C SER A 377 -4.73 15.84 -28.20
N PRO A 378 -3.76 16.34 -28.99
CA PRO A 378 -2.93 15.48 -29.83
C PRO A 378 -2.09 14.53 -28.97
N GLY A 379 -1.89 13.31 -29.47
CA GLY A 379 -0.92 12.36 -28.91
C GLY A 379 0.51 12.79 -29.20
N TRP A 380 1.45 12.29 -28.40
CA TRP A 380 2.88 12.44 -28.63
C TRP A 380 3.59 11.12 -28.94
N VAL A 381 2.87 10.00 -28.85
CA VAL A 381 3.33 8.65 -29.23
C VAL A 381 2.37 8.08 -30.28
N SER A 382 2.93 7.33 -31.22
CA SER A 382 2.19 6.58 -32.23
C SER A 382 1.71 5.23 -31.70
N ILE A 383 0.75 4.60 -32.40
CA ILE A 383 0.25 3.28 -32.00
C ILE A 383 1.36 2.24 -32.11
N ASN A 384 2.16 2.29 -33.17
CA ASN A 384 3.25 1.33 -33.37
C ASN A 384 4.35 1.44 -32.31
N GLU A 385 4.65 2.63 -31.80
CA GLU A 385 5.58 2.80 -30.67
C GLU A 385 5.04 2.18 -29.37
N VAL A 386 3.74 2.32 -29.07
CA VAL A 386 3.11 1.65 -27.92
C VAL A 386 3.14 0.13 -28.08
N ARG A 387 2.89 -0.36 -29.30
CA ARG A 387 2.93 -1.79 -29.61
C ARG A 387 4.33 -2.36 -29.47
N GLU A 388 5.34 -1.65 -29.96
CA GLU A 388 6.74 -2.05 -29.81
C GLU A 388 7.15 -2.14 -28.34
N ASP A 389 6.75 -1.17 -27.51
CA ASP A 389 7.00 -1.17 -26.06
C ASP A 389 6.35 -2.39 -25.36
N ASP A 390 5.18 -2.84 -25.82
CA ASP A 390 4.51 -4.05 -25.35
C ASP A 390 4.99 -5.35 -26.02
N GLY A 391 5.98 -5.27 -26.92
CA GLY A 391 6.49 -6.41 -27.67
C GLY A 391 5.51 -6.98 -28.70
N TRP A 392 4.52 -6.19 -29.12
CA TRP A 392 3.58 -6.53 -30.18
C TRP A 392 4.14 -6.11 -31.54
N ASN A 393 3.83 -6.90 -32.57
CA ASN A 393 4.19 -6.55 -33.95
C ASN A 393 3.53 -5.22 -34.36
N PRO A 394 4.24 -4.35 -35.10
CA PRO A 394 3.68 -3.11 -35.63
C PRO A 394 2.52 -3.41 -36.59
N LEU A 395 1.56 -2.48 -36.65
CA LEU A 395 0.48 -2.48 -37.63
C LEU A 395 0.96 -1.82 -38.93
N GLU A 396 0.49 -2.35 -40.06
CA GLU A 396 0.79 -1.79 -41.38
C GLU A 396 0.02 -0.49 -41.63
N GLY A 397 0.71 0.52 -42.15
CA GLY A 397 0.14 1.82 -42.54
C GLY A 397 0.75 3.00 -41.78
N ASP A 398 1.10 4.07 -42.52
CA ASP A 398 1.76 5.27 -41.98
C ASP A 398 0.94 5.96 -40.89
N GLN A 399 -0.39 5.79 -40.90
CA GLN A 399 -1.29 6.32 -39.87
C GLN A 399 -1.06 5.73 -38.47
N PHE A 400 -0.47 4.54 -38.36
CA PHE A 400 -0.15 3.90 -37.08
C PHE A 400 1.26 4.23 -36.58
N SER A 401 2.12 4.74 -37.47
CA SER A 401 3.50 5.15 -37.18
C SER A 401 3.63 6.66 -36.93
N ARG A 402 2.54 7.43 -36.98
CA ARG A 402 2.49 8.84 -36.58
C ARG A 402 1.61 9.05 -35.34
N PRO A 403 1.91 10.04 -34.49
CA PRO A 403 1.00 10.42 -33.41
C PRO A 403 -0.37 10.85 -33.95
N TRP A 404 -1.43 10.41 -33.28
CA TRP A 404 -2.79 10.79 -33.63
C TRP A 404 -3.10 12.23 -33.22
N THR A 405 -3.84 12.94 -34.07
CA THR A 405 -4.36 14.27 -33.80
C THR A 405 -5.86 14.21 -33.54
N PRO A 406 -6.48 15.24 -32.91
CA PRO A 406 -7.93 15.27 -32.69
C PRO A 406 -8.80 15.03 -33.94
N LYS A 407 -8.27 15.30 -35.15
CA LYS A 407 -8.95 15.03 -36.42
C LYS A 407 -9.01 13.54 -36.77
N ASP A 408 -8.02 12.77 -36.31
CA ASP A 408 -7.94 11.33 -36.56
C ASP A 408 -8.97 10.56 -35.71
N TYR A 409 -9.37 11.11 -34.56
CA TYR A 409 -10.43 10.56 -33.69
C TYR A 409 -11.87 10.77 -34.23
N GLY A 410 -12.03 11.45 -35.36
CA GLY A 410 -13.32 11.72 -36.02
C GLY A 410 -13.52 10.96 -37.33
N MET A 411 -12.61 10.06 -37.70
CA MET A 411 -12.73 9.19 -38.87
C MET A 411 -13.45 7.90 -38.46
N ASP A 412 -14.76 7.98 -38.22
CA ASP A 412 -15.62 6.81 -38.37
C ASP A 412 -15.68 6.46 -39.86
N GLY A 413 -15.60 5.17 -40.17
CA GLY A 413 -15.08 4.65 -41.42
C GLY A 413 -15.82 5.08 -42.68
N GLY A 414 -15.05 5.27 -43.75
CA GLY A 414 -15.57 5.33 -45.11
C GLY A 414 -14.72 4.47 -46.04
N THR A 415 -15.23 3.29 -46.42
CA THR A 415 -15.45 2.87 -47.82
C THR A 415 -15.87 1.39 -47.88
N ALA A 416 -17.18 1.17 -47.95
CA ALA A 416 -17.74 0.23 -48.91
C ALA A 416 -18.91 0.97 -49.58
N ASP A 417 -18.59 1.55 -50.73
CA ASP A 417 -19.44 1.69 -51.91
C ASP A 417 -20.96 1.59 -51.67
N ASP A 418 -21.62 2.74 -51.54
CA ASP A 418 -22.89 2.97 -52.22
C ASP A 418 -23.17 4.46 -52.37
N GLN A 419 -23.78 4.79 -53.51
CA GLN A 419 -24.07 6.14 -53.98
C GLN A 419 -25.13 6.81 -53.08
N GLY A 420 -24.86 8.03 -52.61
CA GLY A 420 -25.91 8.88 -52.02
C GLY A 420 -25.41 9.87 -50.97
N ALA A 421 -24.88 11.00 -51.40
CA ALA A 421 -24.79 12.16 -50.53
C ALA A 421 -26.22 12.67 -50.25
N LEU A 422 -26.66 12.62 -48.99
CA LEU A 422 -27.79 13.43 -48.52
C LEU A 422 -27.23 14.53 -47.62
N ALA A 423 -27.07 15.69 -48.25
CA ALA A 423 -26.96 16.97 -47.59
C ALA A 423 -28.38 17.43 -47.17
N ASP A 424 -28.45 18.16 -46.07
CA ASP A 424 -29.53 19.09 -45.69
C ASP A 424 -30.82 18.45 -45.14
N GLY A 425 -31.31 18.99 -44.02
CA GLY A 425 -32.37 18.38 -43.21
C GLY A 425 -33.76 18.40 -43.84
N GLU A 426 -34.15 17.29 -44.46
CA GLU A 426 -35.52 16.97 -44.88
C GLU A 426 -36.12 15.89 -43.96
N PHE A 427 -37.39 16.07 -43.54
CA PHE A 427 -38.13 15.08 -42.77
C PHE A 427 -38.98 14.20 -43.69
N TYR A 428 -39.05 12.89 -43.42
CA TYR A 428 -39.82 11.91 -44.19
C TYR A 428 -41.01 11.39 -43.37
N ASP A 429 -42.10 11.03 -44.03
CA ASP A 429 -43.27 10.43 -43.37
C ASP A 429 -43.10 8.92 -43.09
N GLU A 430 -44.12 8.28 -42.51
CA GLU A 430 -44.09 6.84 -42.16
C GLU A 430 -43.94 5.90 -43.37
N ASN A 431 -44.11 6.40 -44.59
CA ASN A 431 -43.92 5.66 -45.84
C ASN A 431 -42.60 6.01 -46.55
N GLY A 432 -41.82 6.96 -46.01
CA GLY A 432 -40.52 7.36 -46.53
C GLY A 432 -40.56 8.46 -47.59
N ASP A 433 -41.71 9.15 -47.76
CA ASP A 433 -41.83 10.27 -48.69
C ASP A 433 -41.44 11.60 -48.02
N PRO A 434 -40.71 12.51 -48.70
CA PRO A 434 -40.29 13.79 -48.12
C PRO A 434 -41.48 14.73 -47.87
N VAL A 435 -41.49 15.38 -46.71
CA VAL A 435 -42.61 16.19 -46.20
C VAL A 435 -42.28 17.69 -46.28
N GLU A 436 -43.18 18.49 -46.86
CA GLU A 436 -42.99 19.94 -46.96
C GLU A 436 -43.33 20.68 -45.64
N PRO A 437 -42.69 21.85 -45.35
CA PRO A 437 -42.99 22.65 -44.17
C PRO A 437 -44.46 23.09 -44.11
N ASP A 438 -45.02 23.17 -42.90
CA ASP A 438 -46.42 23.47 -42.57
C ASP A 438 -47.45 22.36 -42.87
N GLN A 439 -47.01 21.15 -43.25
CA GLN A 439 -47.87 19.96 -43.29
C GLN A 439 -48.07 19.32 -41.90
N ILE A 440 -49.26 18.74 -41.72
CA ILE A 440 -49.61 17.94 -40.53
C ILE A 440 -49.37 16.46 -40.88
N VAL A 441 -48.41 15.84 -40.21
CA VAL A 441 -47.99 14.46 -40.42
C VAL A 441 -48.21 13.61 -39.18
N LYS A 442 -48.40 12.31 -39.39
CA LYS A 442 -48.62 11.34 -38.32
C LYS A 442 -47.33 10.54 -38.13
N VAL A 443 -46.81 10.55 -36.91
CA VAL A 443 -45.58 9.85 -36.54
C VAL A 443 -45.89 9.03 -35.29
N ASP A 444 -45.64 7.72 -35.33
CA ASP A 444 -45.92 6.78 -34.23
C ASP A 444 -47.34 6.86 -33.64
N GLY A 445 -48.33 7.10 -34.48
CA GLY A 445 -49.75 7.14 -34.07
C GLY A 445 -50.24 8.51 -33.56
N GLU A 446 -49.37 9.52 -33.45
CA GLU A 446 -49.70 10.87 -32.98
C GLU A 446 -49.50 11.92 -34.10
N TRP A 447 -50.28 13.01 -34.08
CA TRP A 447 -50.27 14.03 -35.14
C TRP A 447 -49.35 15.20 -34.77
N TYR A 448 -48.53 15.64 -35.73
CA TYR A 448 -47.57 16.73 -35.56
C TYR A 448 -47.63 17.70 -36.76
N GLU A 449 -47.38 18.98 -36.52
CA GLU A 449 -47.25 20.03 -37.54
C GLU A 449 -45.81 20.55 -37.55
N ILE A 450 -45.14 20.51 -38.70
CA ILE A 450 -43.75 20.97 -38.85
C ILE A 450 -43.76 22.47 -39.15
N LYS A 451 -43.12 23.30 -38.33
CA LYS A 451 -43.04 24.76 -38.56
C LYS A 451 -41.61 25.23 -38.80
N ARG A 452 -41.43 26.09 -39.81
CA ARG A 452 -40.16 26.76 -40.09
C ARG A 452 -40.00 28.02 -39.24
N LYS A 453 -38.94 28.08 -38.44
CA LYS A 453 -38.63 29.24 -37.61
C LYS A 453 -37.27 29.83 -37.98
N VAL A 454 -37.21 31.16 -38.06
CA VAL A 454 -35.97 31.89 -38.29
C VAL A 454 -35.16 31.87 -36.99
N SER A 455 -33.98 31.24 -37.02
CA SER A 455 -33.04 31.37 -35.89
C SER A 455 -32.47 32.79 -35.87
N LYS A 456 -32.13 33.30 -34.68
CA LYS A 456 -31.73 34.70 -34.40
C LYS A 456 -31.03 35.40 -35.58
N LYS A 457 -31.57 36.55 -35.99
CA LYS A 457 -31.01 37.39 -37.07
C LYS A 457 -29.52 37.70 -36.78
N PRO A 458 -28.56 37.26 -37.61
CA PRO A 458 -27.16 37.58 -37.39
C PRO A 458 -26.91 39.06 -37.70
N ALA A 459 -26.07 39.72 -36.91
CA ALA A 459 -25.65 41.08 -37.19
C ALA A 459 -24.70 41.09 -38.40
N GLY A 460 -25.04 41.83 -39.45
CA GLY A 460 -24.15 42.06 -40.61
C GLY A 460 -24.54 41.39 -41.93
N GLY A 461 -25.82 41.38 -42.32
CA GLY A 461 -26.23 41.18 -43.72
C GLY A 461 -26.11 39.76 -44.30
N ALA A 462 -25.75 38.75 -43.50
CA ALA A 462 -25.79 37.35 -43.93
C ALA A 462 -27.24 36.81 -44.01
N ARG A 463 -27.47 35.81 -44.90
CA ARG A 463 -28.79 35.17 -45.08
C ARG A 463 -29.24 34.50 -43.75
N PRO A 464 -30.53 34.58 -43.37
CA PRO A 464 -31.01 33.98 -42.13
C PRO A 464 -31.00 32.45 -42.21
N ASP A 465 -30.64 31.80 -41.12
CA ASP A 465 -30.63 30.34 -40.99
C ASP A 465 -31.97 29.85 -40.42
N PHE A 466 -32.58 28.85 -41.06
CA PHE A 466 -33.93 28.36 -40.73
C PHE A 466 -33.84 27.02 -40.00
N ARG A 467 -34.65 26.84 -38.96
CA ARG A 467 -34.76 25.57 -38.24
C ARG A 467 -36.21 25.11 -38.24
N GLU A 468 -36.43 23.83 -38.51
CA GLU A 468 -37.74 23.18 -38.49
C GLU A 468 -37.99 22.53 -37.13
N GLU A 469 -39.16 22.78 -36.53
CA GLU A 469 -39.56 22.25 -35.23
C GLU A 469 -40.92 21.51 -35.36
N LEU A 470 -41.04 20.33 -34.75
CA LEU A 470 -42.30 19.57 -34.70
C LEU A 470 -43.20 20.03 -33.54
N HIS A 471 -44.46 20.36 -33.85
CA HIS A 471 -45.48 20.72 -32.88
C HIS A 471 -46.60 19.67 -32.81
N ARG A 472 -46.75 19.00 -31.66
CA ARG A 472 -47.79 17.97 -31.43
C ARG A 472 -49.21 18.57 -31.41
N ARG A 473 -50.17 17.94 -32.09
CA ARG A 473 -51.61 18.25 -32.06
C ARG A 473 -52.45 17.09 -31.51
N ASP A 474 -53.56 17.42 -30.85
CA ASP A 474 -54.57 16.50 -30.38
C ASP A 474 -55.70 16.28 -31.40
N ARG A 475 -56.42 15.15 -31.25
CA ARG A 475 -57.28 14.45 -32.24
C ARG A 475 -58.50 15.25 -32.77
N GLY A 476 -58.60 16.55 -32.45
CA GLY A 476 -59.68 17.47 -32.84
C GLY A 476 -59.22 18.83 -33.37
N GLY A 477 -57.93 19.01 -33.71
CA GLY A 477 -57.47 20.17 -34.49
C GLY A 477 -57.34 21.51 -33.74
N ARG A 478 -57.34 21.53 -32.40
CA ARG A 478 -56.92 22.71 -31.61
C ARG A 478 -55.50 22.50 -31.06
N PHE A 479 -54.82 23.58 -30.67
CA PHE A 479 -53.54 23.49 -29.99
C PHE A 479 -53.77 22.95 -28.57
N ALA A 480 -53.18 21.80 -28.24
CA ALA A 480 -53.11 21.32 -26.87
C ALA A 480 -52.47 22.41 -25.98
N PRO A 481 -53.04 22.74 -24.80
CA PRO A 481 -52.45 23.72 -23.91
C PRO A 481 -51.05 23.25 -23.50
N LYS A 482 -50.08 24.16 -23.56
CA LYS A 482 -48.71 23.91 -23.09
C LYS A 482 -48.79 23.27 -21.70
N PRO A 483 -48.11 22.12 -21.46
CA PRO A 483 -47.95 21.65 -20.10
C PRO A 483 -47.24 22.76 -19.32
N ASP A 484 -47.82 23.16 -18.19
CA ASP A 484 -47.25 24.18 -17.31
C ASP A 484 -45.76 23.94 -17.12
N ALA A 485 -44.94 24.88 -17.61
CA ALA A 485 -43.49 24.89 -17.43
C ALA A 485 -43.07 25.14 -15.96
N ASN A 486 -43.98 24.91 -15.01
CA ASN A 486 -43.82 25.14 -13.58
C ASN A 486 -44.43 24.03 -12.70
N ARG A 487 -44.59 22.80 -13.21
CA ARG A 487 -44.25 21.65 -12.37
C ARG A 487 -42.76 21.46 -12.49
N GLY A 488 -42.01 22.25 -11.74
CA GLY A 488 -40.58 22.08 -11.59
C GLY A 488 -40.33 20.60 -11.33
N ALA A 489 -39.55 19.97 -12.21
CA ALA A 489 -38.84 18.78 -11.81
C ALA A 489 -38.19 19.13 -10.46
N ALA A 490 -38.49 18.35 -9.42
CA ALA A 490 -37.85 18.52 -8.13
C ALA A 490 -36.35 18.70 -8.41
N PRO A 491 -35.69 19.71 -7.80
CA PRO A 491 -34.31 19.99 -8.12
C PRO A 491 -33.54 18.68 -7.95
N SER A 492 -33.06 18.12 -9.07
CA SER A 492 -32.45 16.79 -9.12
C SER A 492 -30.93 16.95 -9.13
N ARG A 493 -30.23 16.03 -8.46
CA ARG A 493 -28.77 16.04 -8.43
C ARG A 493 -28.25 15.48 -9.76
N ASP A 494 -27.18 16.07 -10.29
CA ASP A 494 -26.62 15.69 -11.59
C ASP A 494 -25.71 14.46 -11.42
N TYR A 495 -26.16 13.29 -11.88
CA TYR A 495 -25.44 12.02 -11.82
C TYR A 495 -24.49 11.82 -13.01
N SER A 496 -23.68 12.83 -13.29
CA SER A 496 -22.81 12.95 -14.49
C SER A 496 -21.86 11.76 -14.77
N SER A 497 -21.69 10.82 -13.82
CA SER A 497 -21.07 9.52 -14.07
C SER A 497 -21.74 8.46 -13.20
N TYR A 498 -22.85 7.93 -13.69
CA TYR A 498 -23.43 6.71 -13.17
C TYR A 498 -22.79 5.53 -13.91
N THR A 499 -22.17 4.62 -13.16
CA THR A 499 -21.61 3.38 -13.70
C THR A 499 -22.26 2.21 -12.94
N MET A 500 -23.10 1.47 -13.66
CA MET A 500 -23.61 0.17 -13.24
C MET A 500 -22.81 -0.87 -14.00
N ASP A 501 -22.16 -1.78 -13.28
CA ASP A 501 -21.46 -2.89 -13.91
C ASP A 501 -22.49 -3.99 -14.26
N ASP A 502 -22.94 -4.00 -15.51
CA ASP A 502 -24.06 -4.82 -16.02
C ASP A 502 -23.73 -6.34 -16.11
N GLY A 503 -22.50 -6.75 -15.81
CA GLY A 503 -22.09 -8.15 -15.86
C GLY A 503 -22.80 -9.08 -14.86
N ALA A 504 -23.60 -8.55 -13.92
CA ALA A 504 -24.04 -9.33 -12.75
C ALA A 504 -25.49 -9.13 -12.30
N LEU A 505 -26.43 -8.76 -13.18
CA LEU A 505 -27.87 -8.69 -12.81
C LEU A 505 -28.77 -9.76 -13.45
N ARG A 506 -28.25 -10.58 -14.36
CA ARG A 506 -29.05 -11.63 -15.03
C ARG A 506 -28.61 -13.05 -14.68
N ALA A 507 -28.50 -13.36 -13.39
CA ALA A 507 -28.50 -14.75 -12.94
C ALA A 507 -28.81 -14.85 -11.43
N GLY A 508 -29.92 -15.49 -11.10
CA GLY A 508 -30.26 -15.90 -9.74
C GLY A 508 -31.72 -15.68 -9.40
N ARG A 509 -32.50 -16.76 -9.32
CA ARG A 509 -33.89 -16.78 -8.82
C ARG A 509 -33.96 -16.65 -7.28
N ASP A 510 -33.09 -15.83 -6.70
CA ASP A 510 -33.20 -15.42 -5.30
C ASP A 510 -33.23 -13.90 -5.30
N ALA A 511 -34.39 -13.34 -4.95
CA ALA A 511 -34.61 -11.90 -4.89
C ALA A 511 -33.60 -11.23 -3.95
N GLY A 512 -32.54 -10.66 -4.53
CA GLY A 512 -31.74 -9.65 -3.87
C GLY A 512 -32.63 -8.44 -3.57
N ILE A 513 -32.32 -7.71 -2.50
CA ILE A 513 -33.10 -6.57 -1.99
C ILE A 513 -33.36 -5.47 -3.05
N TRP A 514 -32.52 -5.43 -4.09
CA TRP A 514 -32.47 -4.35 -5.08
C TRP A 514 -32.42 -4.97 -6.48
N THR A 515 -33.47 -4.75 -7.25
CA THR A 515 -33.66 -5.42 -8.54
C THR A 515 -33.50 -4.48 -9.75
N ASP A 516 -33.37 -3.17 -9.54
CA ASP A 516 -33.23 -2.18 -10.61
C ASP A 516 -32.26 -1.02 -10.30
N GLU A 517 -31.81 -0.34 -11.35
CA GLU A 517 -30.97 0.88 -11.32
C GLU A 517 -31.64 2.03 -10.54
N ALA A 518 -32.97 2.13 -10.64
CA ALA A 518 -33.74 3.20 -10.02
C ALA A 518 -33.72 3.12 -8.48
N ASP A 519 -33.64 1.91 -7.93
CA ASP A 519 -33.50 1.61 -6.52
C ASP A 519 -32.15 2.04 -5.95
N ALA A 520 -31.07 1.69 -6.63
CA ALA A 520 -29.73 2.11 -6.25
C ALA A 520 -29.61 3.65 -6.30
N LYS A 521 -30.21 4.28 -7.31
CA LYS A 521 -30.28 5.73 -7.44
C LYS A 521 -31.06 6.38 -6.31
N ARG A 522 -32.24 5.86 -5.94
CA ARG A 522 -33.03 6.33 -4.78
C ARG A 522 -32.25 6.28 -3.47
N LEU A 523 -31.49 5.20 -3.27
CA LEU A 523 -30.68 5.03 -2.08
C LEU A 523 -29.56 6.09 -2.02
N VAL A 524 -28.89 6.33 -3.13
CA VAL A 524 -27.85 7.36 -3.23
C VAL A 524 -28.43 8.76 -3.08
N ASP A 525 -29.62 9.04 -3.62
CA ASP A 525 -30.36 10.30 -3.42
C ASP A 525 -30.59 10.58 -1.93
N LYS A 526 -31.02 9.56 -1.17
CA LYS A 526 -31.25 9.63 0.28
C LYS A 526 -29.93 9.76 1.05
N MET A 527 -28.89 9.05 0.63
CA MET A 527 -27.56 9.13 1.25
C MET A 527 -26.87 10.45 1.00
N MET A 528 -27.12 11.09 -0.14
CA MET A 528 -26.57 12.38 -0.51
C MET A 528 -27.56 13.52 -0.26
N SER A 529 -28.63 13.28 0.51
CA SER A 529 -29.71 14.25 0.77
C SER A 529 -29.25 15.54 1.46
N GLY A 530 -28.08 15.49 2.10
CA GLY A 530 -27.40 16.62 2.73
C GLY A 530 -26.57 17.47 1.77
N VAL A 531 -26.24 16.99 0.57
CA VAL A 531 -25.48 17.74 -0.46
C VAL A 531 -26.44 18.70 -1.19
N PRO A 532 -26.07 19.97 -1.42
CA PRO A 532 -26.89 20.93 -2.18
C PRO A 532 -27.27 20.41 -3.56
N VAL A 533 -28.37 20.92 -4.10
CA VAL A 533 -28.79 20.58 -5.46
C VAL A 533 -28.00 21.41 -6.47
N GLY A 534 -27.48 20.76 -7.52
CA GLY A 534 -26.61 21.37 -8.54
C GLY A 534 -25.18 20.83 -8.52
N GLU A 535 -24.80 20.08 -7.48
CA GLU A 535 -23.52 19.38 -7.43
C GLU A 535 -23.55 18.09 -8.27
N ARG A 536 -22.44 17.85 -8.98
CA ARG A 536 -22.23 16.60 -9.72
C ARG A 536 -21.89 15.46 -8.76
N LEU A 537 -22.65 14.37 -8.85
CA LEU A 537 -22.43 13.14 -8.11
C LEU A 537 -21.87 12.07 -9.04
N GLN A 538 -20.71 11.52 -8.68
CA GLN A 538 -20.21 10.27 -9.23
C GLN A 538 -20.74 9.12 -8.39
N VAL A 539 -21.33 8.14 -9.05
CA VAL A 539 -21.95 6.99 -8.39
C VAL A 539 -21.50 5.72 -9.07
N THR A 540 -20.92 4.83 -8.28
CA THR A 540 -20.51 3.50 -8.72
C THR A 540 -21.23 2.46 -7.88
N VAL A 541 -21.93 1.55 -8.56
CA VAL A 541 -22.57 0.39 -7.94
C VAL A 541 -21.88 -0.86 -8.49
N THR A 542 -21.22 -1.60 -7.61
CA THR A 542 -20.46 -2.81 -7.98
C THR A 542 -21.05 -4.00 -7.26
N ARG A 543 -21.44 -5.05 -7.99
CA ARG A 543 -21.77 -6.33 -7.38
C ARG A 543 -20.51 -7.18 -7.32
N MET A 544 -20.09 -7.57 -6.12
CA MET A 544 -18.95 -8.44 -5.91
C MET A 544 -19.30 -9.89 -6.26
N PRO A 545 -18.32 -10.73 -6.63
CA PRO A 545 -18.54 -12.18 -6.85
C PRO A 545 -19.13 -12.91 -5.64
N SER A 546 -18.94 -12.39 -4.42
CA SER A 546 -19.55 -12.88 -3.17
C SER A 546 -21.07 -12.66 -3.09
N GLY A 547 -21.64 -11.90 -4.03
CA GLY A 547 -23.03 -11.45 -3.98
C GLY A 547 -23.23 -10.14 -3.18
N ASP A 548 -22.16 -9.59 -2.61
CA ASP A 548 -22.19 -8.30 -1.92
C ASP A 548 -22.38 -7.15 -2.90
N ILE A 549 -23.04 -6.08 -2.46
CA ILE A 549 -23.26 -4.88 -3.27
C ILE A 549 -22.44 -3.75 -2.67
N PHE A 550 -21.59 -3.12 -3.45
CA PHE A 550 -20.82 -1.95 -3.05
C PHE A 550 -21.42 -0.71 -3.70
N VAL A 551 -21.75 0.30 -2.89
CA VAL A 551 -22.29 1.58 -3.38
C VAL A 551 -21.35 2.69 -2.94
N ARG A 552 -20.74 3.35 -3.92
CA ARG A 552 -19.86 4.50 -3.72
C ARG A 552 -20.53 5.75 -4.28
N GLY A 553 -20.68 6.78 -3.46
CA GLY A 553 -21.14 8.11 -3.86
C GLY A 553 -20.08 9.16 -3.55
N GLN A 554 -19.67 9.91 -4.57
CA GLN A 554 -18.67 10.98 -4.44
C GLN A 554 -19.13 12.26 -5.12
N SER A 555 -18.84 13.40 -4.49
CA SER A 555 -19.02 14.76 -4.99
C SER A 555 -17.71 15.53 -4.80
N ALA A 556 -17.56 16.70 -5.45
CA ALA A 556 -16.36 17.55 -5.41
C ALA A 556 -15.89 17.94 -3.99
N GLY A 557 -16.71 17.70 -2.96
CA GLY A 557 -16.30 17.81 -1.56
C GLY A 557 -16.86 16.74 -0.61
N ALA A 558 -17.70 15.80 -1.03
CA ALA A 558 -18.28 14.81 -0.11
C ALA A 558 -18.01 13.38 -0.60
N ARG A 559 -17.51 12.51 0.27
CA ARG A 559 -17.25 11.10 -0.06
C ARG A 559 -17.98 10.19 0.92
N VAL A 560 -18.83 9.33 0.36
CA VAL A 560 -19.59 8.32 1.10
C VAL A 560 -19.37 6.96 0.44
N GLU A 561 -18.77 6.04 1.18
CA GLU A 561 -18.53 4.65 0.74
C GLU A 561 -19.26 3.68 1.63
N ARG A 562 -20.01 2.77 1.01
CA ARG A 562 -20.79 1.76 1.73
C ARG A 562 -20.70 0.41 1.04
N SER A 563 -20.48 -0.61 1.85
CA SER A 563 -20.55 -2.01 1.44
C SER A 563 -21.79 -2.67 2.05
N PHE A 564 -22.53 -3.42 1.24
CA PHE A 564 -23.65 -4.25 1.66
C PHE A 564 -23.21 -5.69 1.57
N THR A 565 -22.95 -6.29 2.71
CA THR A 565 -22.45 -7.66 2.78
C THR A 565 -23.58 -8.63 3.10
N ARG A 566 -23.68 -9.73 2.35
CA ARG A 566 -24.50 -10.89 2.69
C ARG A 566 -23.75 -11.72 3.74
N ASP A 567 -23.79 -11.27 4.99
CA ASP A 567 -23.29 -12.12 6.07
C ASP A 567 -24.36 -13.14 6.45
N VAL A 568 -24.04 -14.42 6.22
CA VAL A 568 -24.74 -15.55 6.86
C VAL A 568 -24.24 -15.62 8.30
N GLU A 569 -24.68 -14.67 9.13
CA GLU A 569 -24.57 -14.80 10.57
C GLU A 569 -25.84 -15.51 11.04
N TYR A 570 -25.70 -16.77 11.44
CA TYR A 570 -26.81 -17.52 12.03
C TYR A 570 -27.18 -16.84 13.35
N GLU A 571 -28.19 -15.99 13.33
CA GLU A 571 -28.71 -15.36 14.54
C GLU A 571 -29.45 -16.44 15.33
N ALA A 572 -28.74 -17.03 16.30
CA ALA A 572 -29.15 -18.22 17.06
C ALA A 572 -30.52 -18.09 17.76
N GLU A 573 -31.06 -16.87 17.87
CA GLU A 573 -32.36 -16.58 18.50
C GLU A 573 -33.51 -16.42 17.50
N THR A 574 -33.28 -16.13 16.21
CA THR A 574 -34.36 -15.78 15.26
C THR A 574 -34.37 -16.61 13.97
N GLY A 575 -33.30 -17.33 13.64
CA GLY A 575 -33.24 -18.25 12.49
C GLY A 575 -33.40 -17.60 11.12
N ARG A 576 -33.18 -16.28 10.99
CA ARG A 576 -33.32 -15.53 9.72
C ARG A 576 -31.97 -15.20 9.08
N VAL A 577 -31.91 -15.31 7.75
CA VAL A 577 -30.83 -14.74 6.93
C VAL A 577 -31.09 -13.24 6.80
N GLY A 578 -30.25 -12.41 7.43
CA GLY A 578 -30.40 -10.96 7.44
C GLY A 578 -29.32 -10.25 6.62
N TYR A 579 -29.67 -9.13 5.99
CA TYR A 579 -28.70 -8.27 5.32
C TYR A 579 -28.21 -7.18 6.26
N LYS A 580 -26.93 -6.78 6.14
CA LYS A 580 -26.36 -5.68 6.92
C LYS A 580 -25.64 -4.66 6.05
N ALA A 581 -25.68 -3.40 6.48
CA ALA A 581 -25.00 -2.28 5.84
C ALA A 581 -23.71 -1.95 6.61
N ARG A 582 -22.56 -1.96 5.93
CA ARG A 582 -21.28 -1.50 6.48
C ARG A 582 -20.93 -0.14 5.90
N HIS A 583 -20.56 0.78 6.79
CA HIS A 583 -20.10 2.11 6.43
C HIS A 583 -18.59 2.19 6.63
N GLU A 584 -17.84 2.21 5.52
CA GLU A 584 -16.37 2.21 5.52
C GLU A 584 -15.81 3.63 5.56
N LEU A 585 -16.38 4.55 4.78
CA LEU A 585 -15.93 5.94 4.73
C LEU A 585 -17.11 6.91 4.70
N PHE A 586 -17.14 7.85 5.63
CA PHE A 586 -18.08 8.96 5.62
C PHE A 586 -17.35 10.26 5.92
N SER A 587 -17.11 11.06 4.88
CA SER A 587 -16.41 12.34 4.99
C SER A 587 -17.17 13.43 4.24
N LEU A 588 -17.27 14.60 4.87
CA LEU A 588 -17.83 15.81 4.29
C LEU A 588 -16.73 16.86 4.17
N ALA A 589 -16.73 17.62 3.08
CA ALA A 589 -15.82 18.75 2.90
C ALA A 589 -15.99 19.75 4.03
N PRO A 590 -14.93 20.50 4.38
CA PRO A 590 -14.98 21.52 5.42
C PRO A 590 -16.16 22.49 5.27
N SER A 591 -16.55 22.83 4.03
CA SER A 591 -17.71 23.68 3.71
C SER A 591 -19.08 23.09 4.09
N TYR A 592 -19.19 21.77 4.22
CA TYR A 592 -20.42 21.06 4.60
C TYR A 592 -20.41 20.56 6.05
N GLN A 593 -19.34 20.82 6.80
CA GLN A 593 -19.25 20.48 8.21
C GLN A 593 -19.98 21.52 9.07
N GLY A 594 -20.62 21.09 10.17
CA GLY A 594 -21.32 21.98 11.10
C GLY A 594 -22.77 22.35 10.72
N GLY A 595 -23.20 22.16 9.47
CA GLY A 595 -24.57 22.47 8.99
C GLY A 595 -25.63 21.38 9.21
N GLY A 596 -25.32 20.30 9.95
CA GLY A 596 -26.26 19.20 10.19
C GLY A 596 -26.49 18.25 8.99
N HIS A 597 -25.78 18.44 7.88
CA HIS A 597 -25.91 17.65 6.65
C HIS A 597 -25.68 16.15 6.88
N ALA A 598 -24.64 15.77 7.63
CA ALA A 598 -24.35 14.39 7.99
C ALA A 598 -25.51 13.68 8.70
N LYS A 599 -26.19 14.41 9.58
CA LYS A 599 -27.31 13.91 10.37
C LYS A 599 -28.53 13.63 9.50
N LYS A 600 -28.80 14.51 8.53
CA LYS A 600 -29.87 14.36 7.55
C LYS A 600 -29.60 13.15 6.63
N MET A 601 -28.38 13.04 6.10
CA MET A 601 -27.93 11.93 5.27
C MET A 601 -28.03 10.57 5.98
N LEU A 602 -27.67 10.52 7.26
CA LEU A 602 -27.76 9.29 8.04
C LEU A 602 -29.21 8.93 8.39
N ARG A 603 -30.07 9.92 8.68
CA ARG A 603 -31.50 9.71 8.94
C ARG A 603 -32.21 9.09 7.74
N ASP A 604 -32.06 9.75 6.60
CA ASP A 604 -32.71 9.35 5.35
C ASP A 604 -32.22 7.97 4.89
N ALA A 605 -30.96 7.63 5.15
CA ALA A 605 -30.42 6.31 4.87
C ALA A 605 -30.95 5.22 5.81
N ILE A 606 -31.09 5.49 7.12
CA ILE A 606 -31.60 4.51 8.10
C ILE A 606 -33.05 4.13 7.78
N ASP A 607 -33.88 5.10 7.38
CA ASP A 607 -35.27 4.83 7.01
C ASP A 607 -35.35 3.99 5.73
N GLU A 608 -34.51 4.28 4.74
CA GLU A 608 -34.44 3.49 3.51
C GLU A 608 -33.92 2.07 3.78
N TYR A 609 -32.91 1.91 4.64
CA TYR A 609 -32.38 0.59 5.02
C TYR A 609 -33.44 -0.30 5.66
N ARG A 610 -34.23 0.27 6.57
CA ARG A 610 -35.28 -0.48 7.25
C ARG A 610 -36.43 -0.84 6.31
N ALA A 611 -36.81 0.05 5.39
CA ALA A 611 -37.84 -0.22 4.39
C ALA A 611 -37.48 -1.40 3.46
N ARG A 612 -36.20 -1.76 3.42
CA ARG A 612 -35.60 -2.69 2.46
C ARG A 612 -35.07 -3.97 3.12
N GLY A 613 -35.44 -4.21 4.37
CA GLY A 613 -35.10 -5.45 5.06
C GLY A 613 -33.63 -5.56 5.50
N ILE A 614 -32.89 -4.45 5.56
CA ILE A 614 -31.59 -4.42 6.24
C ILE A 614 -31.84 -4.49 7.74
N THR A 615 -31.16 -5.42 8.39
CA THR A 615 -31.37 -5.78 9.80
C THR A 615 -30.40 -5.08 10.74
N ALA A 616 -29.20 -4.72 10.26
CA ALA A 616 -28.19 -4.04 11.05
C ALA A 616 -27.31 -3.08 10.24
N ILE A 617 -26.74 -2.08 10.92
CA ILE A 617 -25.76 -1.15 10.39
C ILE A 617 -24.47 -1.27 11.22
N GLU A 618 -23.34 -1.43 10.56
CA GLU A 618 -22.01 -1.45 11.18
C GLU A 618 -21.22 -0.21 10.74
N ALA A 619 -20.59 0.47 11.69
CA ALA A 619 -19.80 1.67 11.44
C ALA A 619 -18.59 1.73 12.37
N GLN A 620 -17.48 2.29 11.87
CA GLN A 620 -16.30 2.60 12.68
C GLN A 620 -16.31 4.07 13.13
N ALA A 621 -16.00 4.31 14.41
CA ALA A 621 -15.93 5.64 14.97
C ALA A 621 -14.56 6.31 14.70
N ASN A 622 -14.54 7.48 14.04
CA ASN A 622 -13.33 8.30 13.92
C ASN A 622 -12.98 9.00 15.26
N ILE A 623 -11.68 9.27 15.47
CA ILE A 623 -10.97 9.56 16.72
C ILE A 623 -11.47 10.82 17.45
N ASP A 624 -11.97 11.86 16.75
CA ASP A 624 -12.25 13.14 17.43
C ASP A 624 -13.53 13.13 18.28
N LYS A 625 -14.68 12.89 17.63
CA LYS A 625 -16.02 13.00 18.24
C LYS A 625 -16.91 11.78 17.95
N GLY A 626 -16.42 10.83 17.15
CA GLY A 626 -17.20 9.71 16.63
C GLY A 626 -17.77 8.85 17.75
N GLY A 627 -16.96 8.44 18.71
CA GLY A 627 -17.38 7.52 19.77
C GLY A 627 -18.55 8.04 20.63
N TYR A 628 -18.61 9.35 20.89
CA TYR A 628 -19.77 9.97 21.56
C TYR A 628 -21.01 10.01 20.65
N VAL A 629 -20.84 10.38 19.38
CA VAL A 629 -21.95 10.54 18.42
C VAL A 629 -22.61 9.19 18.15
N TRP A 630 -21.84 8.14 17.88
CA TRP A 630 -22.38 6.80 17.63
C TRP A 630 -23.09 6.22 18.85
N ALA A 631 -22.56 6.44 20.05
CA ALA A 631 -23.20 6.02 21.29
C ALA A 631 -24.56 6.73 21.51
N ARG A 632 -24.67 8.05 21.19
CA ARG A 632 -25.94 8.79 21.25
C ARG A 632 -26.96 8.30 20.23
N LEU A 633 -26.50 7.81 19.08
CA LEU A 633 -27.33 7.22 18.03
C LEU A 633 -27.79 5.79 18.38
N GLY A 634 -27.25 5.18 19.45
CA GLY A 634 -27.66 3.85 19.92
C GLY A 634 -26.87 2.71 19.29
N PHE A 635 -25.70 2.98 18.70
CA PHE A 635 -24.77 1.93 18.31
C PHE A 635 -24.19 1.27 19.57
N ARG A 636 -24.01 -0.04 19.52
CA ARG A 636 -23.39 -0.83 20.58
C ARG A 636 -22.10 -1.49 20.11
N PRO A 637 -21.12 -1.74 21.00
CA PRO A 637 -19.92 -2.48 20.63
C PRO A 637 -20.23 -3.97 20.43
N GLN A 638 -19.30 -4.71 19.83
CA GLN A 638 -19.36 -6.18 19.84
C GLN A 638 -19.29 -6.71 21.29
N ALA A 639 -19.92 -7.85 21.58
CA ALA A 639 -20.05 -8.38 22.94
C ALA A 639 -18.73 -8.54 23.71
N ARG A 640 -17.64 -8.90 23.03
CA ARG A 640 -16.29 -8.96 23.61
C ARG A 640 -15.75 -7.56 23.95
N ALA A 641 -15.98 -6.59 23.08
CA ALA A 641 -15.57 -5.19 23.30
C ALA A 641 -16.39 -4.54 24.43
N THR A 642 -17.68 -4.85 24.57
CA THR A 642 -18.51 -4.34 25.67
C THR A 642 -17.96 -4.72 27.04
N ARG A 643 -17.46 -5.96 27.20
CA ARG A 643 -16.82 -6.41 28.46
C ARG A 643 -15.54 -5.64 28.77
N LEU A 644 -14.69 -5.41 27.77
CA LEU A 644 -13.46 -4.63 27.91
C LEU A 644 -13.75 -3.17 28.25
N ILE A 645 -14.74 -2.56 27.58
CA ILE A 645 -15.13 -1.17 27.88
C ILE A 645 -15.61 -1.04 29.33
N ARG A 646 -16.35 -2.02 29.86
CA ARG A 646 -16.78 -2.02 31.26
C ARG A 646 -15.58 -2.08 32.21
N SER A 647 -14.65 -3.02 32.00
CA SER A 647 -13.47 -3.15 32.86
C SER A 647 -12.61 -1.90 32.80
N ASP A 648 -12.32 -1.40 31.60
CA ASP A 648 -11.41 -0.27 31.38
C ASP A 648 -12.00 1.03 31.92
N THR A 649 -13.32 1.22 31.80
CA THR A 649 -14.00 2.40 32.35
C THR A 649 -13.98 2.38 33.88
N LEU A 650 -14.21 1.22 34.51
CA LEU A 650 -14.15 1.10 35.98
C LEU A 650 -12.72 1.31 36.50
N ASP A 651 -11.74 0.73 35.82
CA ASP A 651 -10.32 0.91 36.13
C ASP A 651 -9.89 2.37 36.00
N HIS A 652 -10.30 3.05 34.92
CA HIS A 652 -10.01 4.46 34.71
C HIS A 652 -10.67 5.35 35.77
N VAL A 653 -11.92 5.07 36.14
CA VAL A 653 -12.64 5.80 37.19
C VAL A 653 -11.98 5.61 38.56
N ALA A 654 -11.52 4.39 38.87
CA ALA A 654 -10.80 4.08 40.10
C ALA A 654 -9.48 4.86 40.16
N LYS A 655 -8.67 4.80 39.10
CA LYS A 655 -7.32 5.39 39.02
C LYS A 655 -7.29 6.91 38.80
N SER A 656 -8.38 7.52 38.32
CA SER A 656 -8.38 8.95 37.98
C SER A 656 -8.34 9.86 39.21
N THR A 657 -7.36 10.77 39.23
CA THR A 657 -7.23 11.85 40.24
C THR A 657 -8.02 13.12 39.84
N LYS A 658 -8.54 13.17 38.60
CA LYS A 658 -9.24 14.33 38.02
C LYS A 658 -10.76 14.28 38.20
N LEU A 659 -11.33 13.13 38.58
CA LEU A 659 -12.77 12.95 38.79
C LEU A 659 -13.14 13.11 40.27
N SER A 660 -14.16 13.94 40.56
CA SER A 660 -14.69 14.03 41.92
C SER A 660 -15.44 12.76 42.32
N ALA A 661 -15.54 12.47 43.63
CA ALA A 661 -16.23 11.29 44.15
C ALA A 661 -17.66 11.12 43.61
N ALA A 662 -18.39 12.24 43.46
CA ALA A 662 -19.74 12.24 42.90
C ALA A 662 -19.76 11.83 41.40
N HIS A 663 -18.77 12.26 40.61
CA HIS A 663 -18.64 11.82 39.21
C HIS A 663 -18.26 10.34 39.12
N LYS A 664 -17.34 9.88 39.98
CA LYS A 664 -16.93 8.47 40.03
C LYS A 664 -18.12 7.55 40.33
N LYS A 665 -18.95 7.93 41.30
CA LYS A 665 -20.18 7.19 41.65
C LYS A 665 -21.13 7.10 40.47
N ILE A 666 -21.45 8.23 39.82
CA ILE A 666 -22.37 8.27 38.67
C ILE A 666 -21.90 7.37 37.53
N ILE A 667 -20.60 7.42 37.18
CA ILE A 667 -20.06 6.61 36.08
C ILE A 667 -20.08 5.12 36.46
N THR A 668 -19.70 4.79 37.70
CA THR A 668 -19.72 3.41 38.22
C THR A 668 -21.14 2.84 38.24
N ASP A 669 -22.13 3.63 38.68
CA ASP A 669 -23.54 3.22 38.70
C ASP A 669 -24.08 2.97 37.29
N ILE A 670 -23.69 3.78 36.30
CA ILE A 670 -24.05 3.56 34.89
C ILE A 670 -23.41 2.28 34.37
N VAL A 671 -22.13 2.05 34.64
CA VAL A 671 -21.41 0.86 34.16
C VAL A 671 -21.91 -0.41 34.81
N ASN A 672 -22.35 -0.39 36.07
CA ASN A 672 -22.84 -1.59 36.75
C ASN A 672 -24.30 -1.92 36.44
N ASN A 673 -25.14 -0.91 36.20
CA ASN A 673 -26.60 -1.11 36.04
C ASN A 673 -27.09 -1.07 34.58
N SER A 674 -26.26 -0.69 33.61
CA SER A 674 -26.65 -0.72 32.20
C SER A 674 -26.53 -2.13 31.63
N SER A 675 -27.50 -2.58 30.83
CA SER A 675 -27.35 -3.76 29.97
C SER A 675 -26.29 -3.51 28.90
N ASP A 676 -25.78 -4.58 28.27
CA ASP A 676 -24.76 -4.48 27.21
C ASP A 676 -25.23 -3.62 26.02
N ASP A 677 -26.52 -3.65 25.71
CA ASP A 677 -27.12 -2.85 24.65
C ASP A 677 -27.35 -1.38 25.04
N ASP A 678 -27.43 -1.08 26.34
CA ASP A 678 -27.72 0.27 26.84
C ASP A 678 -26.47 1.01 27.35
N LEU A 679 -25.36 0.31 27.59
CA LEU A 679 -24.17 0.84 28.24
C LEU A 679 -23.65 2.11 27.56
N MET A 680 -23.34 2.04 26.26
CA MET A 680 -22.76 3.16 25.52
C MET A 680 -23.72 4.36 25.46
N PHE A 681 -25.02 4.09 25.25
CA PHE A 681 -26.04 5.14 25.23
C PHE A 681 -26.16 5.84 26.59
N ASN A 682 -26.13 5.08 27.69
CA ASN A 682 -26.23 5.62 29.04
C ASN A 682 -24.96 6.40 29.44
N LEU A 683 -23.78 5.94 29.05
CA LEU A 683 -22.52 6.69 29.20
C LEU A 683 -22.57 8.01 28.42
N ALA A 684 -23.08 7.99 27.19
CA ALA A 684 -23.24 9.21 26.38
C ALA A 684 -24.31 10.16 26.93
N ALA A 685 -25.35 9.62 27.58
CA ALA A 685 -26.41 10.40 28.22
C ALA A 685 -26.05 10.87 29.66
N ALA A 686 -24.89 10.46 30.17
CA ALA A 686 -24.49 10.70 31.55
C ALA A 686 -24.49 12.20 31.91
N ARG A 687 -25.03 12.51 33.09
CA ARG A 687 -25.04 13.85 33.68
C ARG A 687 -24.34 13.82 35.03
N GLY A 688 -23.40 14.74 35.20
CA GLY A 688 -22.71 14.96 36.45
C GLY A 688 -23.57 15.71 37.48
N PRO A 689 -23.01 15.99 38.67
CA PRO A 689 -23.67 16.78 39.70
C PRO A 689 -24.13 18.14 39.15
N ARG A 690 -25.32 18.60 39.57
CA ARG A 690 -25.99 19.81 39.04
C ARG A 690 -26.45 19.73 37.56
N GLY A 691 -26.58 18.52 37.01
CA GLY A 691 -27.20 18.30 35.69
C GLY A 691 -26.31 18.58 34.49
N LYS A 692 -25.01 18.86 34.70
CA LYS A 692 -24.03 19.11 33.63
C LYS A 692 -23.85 17.85 32.78
N LYS A 693 -23.96 17.96 31.46
CA LYS A 693 -23.71 16.83 30.54
C LYS A 693 -22.23 16.44 30.61
N ILE A 694 -21.93 15.19 30.94
CA ILE A 694 -20.55 14.66 31.02
C ILE A 694 -20.27 13.56 30.00
N GLY A 695 -21.30 13.03 29.32
CA GLY A 695 -21.12 11.96 28.34
C GLY A 695 -20.21 12.31 27.16
N TYR A 696 -20.18 13.57 26.72
CA TYR A 696 -19.23 14.00 25.68
C TYR A 696 -17.78 13.89 26.16
N SER A 697 -17.46 14.38 27.37
CA SER A 697 -16.12 14.26 27.93
C SER A 697 -15.71 12.81 28.26
N LEU A 698 -16.67 11.91 28.44
CA LEU A 698 -16.39 10.49 28.70
C LEU A 698 -16.07 9.71 27.42
N LEU A 699 -16.61 10.13 26.27
CA LEU A 699 -16.53 9.37 25.02
C LEU A 699 -15.83 10.11 23.87
N ALA A 700 -15.45 11.37 24.05
CA ALA A 700 -14.57 12.08 23.11
C ALA A 700 -13.19 11.40 23.07
N GLY A 701 -12.61 11.24 21.88
CA GLY A 701 -11.35 10.48 21.73
C GLY A 701 -11.51 8.96 21.64
N SER A 702 -12.72 8.39 21.87
CA SER A 702 -12.91 6.94 21.85
C SER A 702 -13.12 6.40 20.43
N ASN A 703 -12.36 5.35 20.08
CA ASN A 703 -12.46 4.62 18.81
C ASN A 703 -13.00 3.21 19.09
N TRP A 704 -14.15 2.88 18.52
CA TRP A 704 -14.77 1.55 18.64
C TRP A 704 -15.65 1.25 17.42
N PHE A 705 -15.80 -0.04 17.13
CA PHE A 705 -16.72 -0.53 16.11
C PHE A 705 -18.13 -0.66 16.69
N GLY A 706 -19.08 0.05 16.08
CA GLY A 706 -20.48 0.05 16.51
C GLY A 706 -21.37 -0.74 15.56
N ARG A 707 -22.32 -1.49 16.13
CA ARG A 707 -23.46 -2.09 15.43
C ARG A 707 -24.75 -1.45 15.92
N LEU A 708 -25.59 -1.00 15.00
CA LEU A 708 -26.95 -0.57 15.25
C LEU A 708 -27.90 -1.63 14.69
N ASP A 709 -28.68 -2.25 15.57
CA ASP A 709 -29.70 -3.21 15.20
C ASP A 709 -31.01 -2.48 14.85
N LEU A 710 -31.46 -2.64 13.60
CA LEU A 710 -32.66 -2.01 13.06
C LEU A 710 -33.93 -2.82 13.35
N THR A 711 -33.79 -4.10 13.73
CA THR A 711 -34.91 -4.95 14.17
C THR A 711 -35.31 -4.63 15.61
N ASN A 712 -34.36 -4.15 16.42
CA ASN A 712 -34.61 -3.67 17.76
C ASN A 712 -35.32 -2.30 17.76
N ALA A 713 -36.63 -2.31 18.03
CA ALA A 713 -37.47 -1.11 18.05
C ALA A 713 -37.00 -0.02 19.03
N LYS A 714 -36.31 -0.38 20.11
CA LYS A 714 -35.75 0.58 21.08
C LYS A 714 -34.51 1.27 20.51
N ALA A 715 -33.61 0.52 19.88
CA ALA A 715 -32.41 1.06 19.23
C ALA A 715 -32.76 1.96 18.04
N TYR A 716 -33.68 1.50 17.16
CA TYR A 716 -34.16 2.29 16.02
C TYR A 716 -34.78 3.62 16.46
N ARG A 717 -35.69 3.62 17.46
CA ARG A 717 -36.31 4.86 17.95
C ARG A 717 -35.29 5.84 18.55
N ARG A 718 -34.22 5.34 19.20
CA ARG A 718 -33.13 6.18 19.70
C ARG A 718 -32.37 6.85 18.55
N ALA A 719 -32.01 6.09 17.53
CA ALA A 719 -31.32 6.59 16.35
C ALA A 719 -32.15 7.68 15.65
N VAL A 720 -33.42 7.40 15.32
CA VAL A 720 -34.30 8.35 14.65
C VAL A 720 -34.52 9.61 15.49
N ARG A 721 -34.77 9.48 16.80
CA ARG A 721 -34.95 10.63 17.70
C ARG A 721 -33.68 11.48 17.80
N ALA A 722 -32.52 10.86 17.95
CA ALA A 722 -31.23 11.56 18.03
C ALA A 722 -30.85 12.23 16.71
N LEU A 723 -31.29 11.67 15.57
CA LEU A 723 -31.13 12.29 14.26
C LEU A 723 -32.14 13.40 14.02
N ALA A 724 -33.31 13.38 14.66
CA ALA A 724 -34.32 14.44 14.62
C ALA A 724 -33.96 15.67 15.45
N SER A 725 -33.39 15.47 16.65
CA SER A 725 -33.00 16.51 17.62
C SER A 725 -31.61 17.04 17.41
#